data_AF-A0A964WXY1-F1
#
_entry.id   AF-A0A964WXY1-F1
#
_cell.length_a   1.000
_cell.length_b   1.000
_cell.length_c   1.000
_cell.angle_alpha   90.00
_cell.angle_beta   90.00
_cell.angle_gamma   90.00
#
_symmetry.space_group_name_H-M   'P 1'
#
loop_
_entity.id
_entity.type
_entity.pdbx_description
1 polymer ?
#
loop_
_entity_poly.entity_id
_entity_poly.type
_entity_poly.pdbx_seq_one_letter_code
_entity_poly.pdbx_strand_id
1 'polypeptide(L)'
;MVKNYLTLLFLFSFSSVFSQAFITTWKTDNPGASADNQITIPTFSGEIYNYTIDWGDGTSNTNVTGDITHTYGLPGTYQVSISGTFPRIFFNFFPEDEAKDYEKLLSVDQWGSVQWSSMDNAFARCSNLDIKAVDIPDLSNVTSMSLMFRGCSSLIGNDSFSVWDVSNVNAMFGVFLDAPLFNQDIGGWDVSNVTDMGAMFSGATSFNQDIGAWDVSQVTRMVNMFSRASSFNQDIGGWDVSLVDDMSSMFFEANSFNSDINGWDVSNVTNMTTMFLGNQAFNQPLDNWDVSGVTSMALMFFFASEFNQDISSWDVSNVTGMNGMFQNAASFDQDLSAWDVSNVTDMDLMFFDTKLSTANYDKLLKGWSSLPSLQNNVIFHAGNSQYCGSVDERQSIIDTYGWTITDDGPNSECFFMTTWKTDNPGGSEDNQISIPTFPGEAYNYTVDWGDGTIDTNVSGSIVHSFDQSGIYEVRIRGQFPAIYFANQGDAQKLLSIDQWGHIKWENMIQAFKGCSNMDVLAVDIPDFSNTTNISGMFANCTALEGNDSFENWDVSGIDWMAELFNSAEKFNQDIGSWDVGNVRSMGSMFIGASSFNQDIGGWDVGNVSTMQAMFQGAESFNQDIGGWDVGNVETMLQMFAGARAFNQDIGNWNVSSVNRMASMFGSAAAFNQDISGWDVSNVTDMSTMFLFATSFNYDFDGWDVSNVIDMGSMFQNASAFDQDLSLWDVSNVTDMTSMFLNTGLSLINYDRTLNAWADLPNLQTNVAFNAGSSQFCESAEARQFIIDTYGWNVMDGGESPLCNQDNDGDGVFDHKDDCLNTLPGVAVNNNGCDFVPNDAIQVFVSTPSCTGSSDGSIEVTTSISGYLLDISIEGTGVSDQFDDVDSDEGLKIDDLPVGSYTVVISIPEILFEQTYGVSVNEIDSVSGKRSQLDTKARTASYIVSGSKTYEVSINGESNYYSFESTESRTLVLENLMGQNEVVISGENDCQGNITDSFFVGDAIQIYPTISSSDINLLTSSDKVGLRIYSLEGRLVKELHYDQKENNVDISMLESGLYIFLINVDGREETLKVIKR
;
A
#
# COMPACT_ATOMS: atom_id res chain seq x y z
N MET A 1 13.75 -65.70 -0.98
CA MET A 1 14.98 -66.35 -1.49
C MET A 1 15.91 -66.58 -0.30
N VAL A 2 16.30 -67.82 -0.12
CA VAL A 2 17.27 -68.48 0.79
C VAL A 2 18.12 -67.61 1.75
N LYS A 3 18.02 -68.00 3.04
CA LYS A 3 18.92 -67.71 4.18
C LYS A 3 20.38 -68.14 3.89
N ASN A 4 21.36 -67.32 4.25
CA ASN A 4 22.73 -67.77 4.49
C ASN A 4 23.08 -67.55 5.97
N TYR A 5 23.25 -68.66 6.69
CA TYR A 5 23.87 -68.73 8.00
C TYR A 5 25.38 -68.62 7.83
N LEU A 6 26.01 -67.66 8.51
CA LEU A 6 27.45 -67.73 8.80
C LEU A 6 27.62 -68.02 10.29
N THR A 7 27.89 -69.29 10.58
CA THR A 7 28.25 -69.79 11.91
C THR A 7 29.68 -69.33 12.22
N LEU A 8 29.84 -68.37 13.14
CA LEU A 8 31.15 -68.07 13.71
C LEU A 8 31.35 -68.92 14.98
N LEU A 9 32.36 -69.79 14.92
CA LEU A 9 32.83 -70.63 16.02
C LEU A 9 33.24 -69.76 17.21
N PHE A 10 32.58 -69.91 18.36
CA PHE A 10 33.09 -69.44 19.65
C PHE A 10 34.33 -70.28 20.02
N LEU A 11 35.52 -69.72 19.81
CA LEU A 11 36.73 -70.16 20.50
C LEU A 11 36.68 -69.61 21.92
N PHE A 12 36.39 -70.47 22.89
CA PHE A 12 36.62 -70.20 24.31
C PHE A 12 38.12 -69.99 24.54
N SER A 13 38.57 -68.74 24.54
CA SER A 13 39.76 -68.34 25.30
C SER A 13 39.30 -67.90 26.69
N PHE A 14 39.52 -68.74 27.69
CA PHE A 14 39.53 -68.31 29.09
C PHE A 14 40.69 -67.30 29.26
N SER A 15 40.43 -66.02 28.99
CA SER A 15 41.20 -64.93 29.59
C SER A 15 40.60 -64.68 30.95
N SER A 16 41.35 -64.95 32.01
CA SER A 16 41.05 -64.47 33.36
C SER A 16 40.80 -62.97 33.28
N VAL A 17 39.54 -62.55 33.46
CA VAL A 17 39.17 -61.13 33.57
C VAL A 17 39.82 -60.63 34.86
N PHE A 18 40.91 -59.87 34.73
CA PHE A 18 41.39 -59.07 35.85
C PHE A 18 40.32 -58.01 36.09
N SER A 19 39.78 -57.95 37.32
CA SER A 19 38.87 -56.88 37.73
C SER A 19 39.61 -55.54 37.58
N GLN A 20 39.04 -54.65 36.77
CA GLN A 20 39.58 -53.31 36.53
C GLN A 20 39.12 -52.39 37.66
N ALA A 21 40.04 -51.61 38.23
CA ALA A 21 39.75 -50.75 39.36
C ALA A 21 38.93 -49.51 38.97
N PHE A 22 38.10 -49.03 39.89
CA PHE A 22 37.52 -47.70 39.86
C PHE A 22 38.59 -46.68 40.24
N ILE A 23 38.89 -45.72 39.36
CA ILE A 23 40.00 -44.77 39.52
C ILE A 23 39.46 -43.35 39.62
N THR A 24 39.91 -42.62 40.64
CA THR A 24 39.51 -41.24 40.91
C THR A 24 40.72 -40.37 41.21
N THR A 25 40.66 -39.08 40.89
CA THR A 25 41.68 -38.10 41.28
C THR A 25 41.13 -37.18 42.36
N TRP A 26 41.91 -36.99 43.42
CA TRP A 26 41.57 -36.18 44.59
C TRP A 26 42.64 -35.13 44.86
N LYS A 27 42.25 -33.99 45.43
CA LYS A 27 43.15 -32.94 45.93
C LYS A 27 42.91 -32.70 47.41
N THR A 28 43.88 -33.11 48.23
CA THR A 28 43.71 -33.25 49.69
C THR A 28 43.51 -31.91 50.41
N ASP A 29 44.06 -30.83 49.86
CA ASP A 29 44.04 -29.46 50.40
C ASP A 29 42.87 -28.61 49.89
N ASN A 30 41.95 -29.19 49.12
CA ASN A 30 40.64 -28.58 48.91
C ASN A 30 39.80 -28.69 50.20
N PRO A 31 38.78 -27.83 50.39
CA PRO A 31 37.93 -27.88 51.57
C PRO A 31 37.25 -29.25 51.75
N GLY A 32 37.10 -29.68 52.99
CA GLY A 32 36.47 -30.95 53.34
C GLY A 32 36.54 -31.21 54.85
N ALA A 33 35.98 -32.34 55.28
CA ALA A 33 35.92 -32.72 56.68
C ALA A 33 37.25 -33.25 57.22
N SER A 34 38.04 -33.91 56.38
CA SER A 34 39.37 -34.40 56.75
C SER A 34 40.44 -33.30 56.62
N ALA A 35 41.60 -33.46 57.28
CA ALA A 35 42.68 -32.47 57.23
C ALA A 35 43.24 -32.25 55.81
N ASP A 36 43.97 -31.16 55.57
CA ASP A 36 44.51 -30.78 54.24
C ASP A 36 45.44 -31.82 53.58
N ASN A 37 45.94 -32.80 54.34
CA ASN A 37 46.74 -33.92 53.84
C ASN A 37 45.98 -35.25 53.93
N GLN A 38 44.65 -35.23 54.01
CA GLN A 38 43.80 -36.40 54.15
C GLN A 38 42.67 -36.40 53.12
N ILE A 39 42.16 -37.59 52.82
CA ILE A 39 40.87 -37.80 52.17
C ILE A 39 40.14 -38.94 52.87
N THR A 40 38.82 -38.92 52.83
CA THR A 40 37.92 -39.96 53.30
C THR A 40 37.10 -40.48 52.13
N ILE A 41 37.09 -41.80 51.92
CA ILE A 41 36.20 -42.45 50.96
C ILE A 41 34.89 -42.79 51.68
N PRO A 42 33.75 -42.16 51.31
CA PRO A 42 32.50 -42.35 52.01
C PRO A 42 31.67 -43.49 51.39
N THR A 43 31.06 -44.30 52.26
CA THR A 43 30.25 -45.47 51.94
C THR A 43 28.83 -45.33 52.50
N PHE A 44 27.89 -46.13 51.98
CA PHE A 44 26.52 -46.17 52.50
C PHE A 44 26.35 -47.31 53.50
N SER A 45 25.93 -47.01 54.73
CA SER A 45 25.87 -47.99 55.83
C SER A 45 24.91 -49.17 55.62
N GLY A 46 24.00 -49.09 54.64
CA GLY A 46 23.04 -50.16 54.30
C GLY A 46 23.55 -51.22 53.33
N GLU A 47 24.80 -51.14 52.87
CA GLU A 47 25.39 -52.06 51.90
C GLU A 47 26.60 -52.83 52.46
N ILE A 48 26.99 -53.90 51.74
CA ILE A 48 28.12 -54.74 52.12
C ILE A 48 29.36 -54.33 51.32
N TYR A 49 30.38 -53.87 52.04
CA TYR A 49 31.67 -53.48 51.46
C TYR A 49 32.73 -54.52 51.78
N ASN A 50 33.58 -54.83 50.79
CA ASN A 50 34.80 -55.59 50.95
C ASN A 50 35.76 -55.23 49.81
N TYR A 51 36.41 -54.08 49.95
CA TYR A 51 37.24 -53.51 48.89
C TYR A 51 38.70 -53.37 49.31
N THR A 52 39.55 -53.25 48.29
CA THR A 52 40.95 -52.88 48.38
C THR A 52 41.12 -51.51 47.74
N ILE A 53 41.83 -50.63 48.44
CA ILE A 53 42.13 -49.27 48.01
C ILE A 53 43.64 -49.06 47.96
N ASP A 54 44.14 -48.60 46.81
CA ASP A 54 45.49 -48.07 46.63
C ASP A 54 45.39 -46.54 46.60
N TRP A 55 46.14 -45.90 47.50
CA TRP A 55 46.08 -44.45 47.71
C TRP A 55 46.95 -43.66 46.72
N GLY A 56 47.72 -44.33 45.86
CA GLY A 56 48.57 -43.67 44.86
C GLY A 56 49.86 -43.06 45.43
N ASP A 57 50.12 -43.22 46.73
CA ASP A 57 51.36 -42.80 47.40
C ASP A 57 52.29 -43.99 47.73
N GLY A 58 51.98 -45.17 47.19
CA GLY A 58 52.66 -46.44 47.46
C GLY A 58 52.12 -47.20 48.67
N THR A 59 51.04 -46.73 49.29
CA THR A 59 50.34 -47.42 50.39
C THR A 59 48.95 -47.91 49.97
N SER A 60 48.46 -48.97 50.60
CA SER A 60 47.14 -49.55 50.32
C SER A 60 46.49 -50.18 51.56
N ASN A 61 45.17 -50.29 51.53
CA ASN A 61 44.38 -51.02 52.52
C ASN A 61 43.52 -52.10 51.84
N THR A 62 43.48 -53.29 52.42
CA THR A 62 42.68 -54.44 51.93
C THR A 62 41.60 -54.81 52.95
N ASN A 63 40.51 -55.43 52.50
CA ASN A 63 39.38 -55.86 53.33
C ASN A 63 38.68 -54.69 54.05
N VAL A 64 38.54 -53.55 53.37
CA VAL A 64 37.84 -52.39 53.90
C VAL A 64 36.32 -52.61 53.79
N THR A 65 35.59 -52.38 54.88
CA THR A 65 34.16 -52.70 55.00
C THR A 65 33.26 -51.50 55.28
N GLY A 66 33.76 -50.27 55.13
CA GLY A 66 33.02 -49.03 55.34
C GLY A 66 33.89 -47.82 54.99
N ASP A 67 33.57 -46.66 55.58
CA ASP A 67 34.36 -45.44 55.39
C ASP A 67 35.81 -45.64 55.83
N ILE A 68 36.74 -45.02 55.10
CA ILE A 68 38.16 -45.05 55.44
C ILE A 68 38.82 -43.72 55.11
N THR A 69 39.61 -43.21 56.05
CA THR A 69 40.41 -41.99 55.91
C THR A 69 41.89 -42.34 55.79
N HIS A 70 42.57 -41.74 54.82
CA HIS A 70 44.02 -41.87 54.64
C HIS A 70 44.76 -40.56 54.92
N THR A 71 46.01 -40.66 55.36
CA THR A 71 46.87 -39.50 55.63
C THR A 71 48.13 -39.56 54.78
N TYR A 72 48.26 -38.60 53.86
CA TYR A 72 49.41 -38.45 52.99
C TYR A 72 50.57 -37.72 53.69
N GLY A 73 51.79 -37.97 53.22
CA GLY A 73 53.00 -37.32 53.76
C GLY A 73 53.03 -35.80 53.54
N LEU A 74 52.46 -35.32 52.43
CA LEU A 74 52.28 -33.90 52.11
C LEU A 74 50.90 -33.68 51.46
N PRO A 75 50.26 -32.52 51.66
CA PRO A 75 49.12 -32.13 50.85
C PRO A 75 49.43 -32.17 49.35
N GLY A 76 48.47 -32.57 48.53
CA GLY A 76 48.65 -32.65 47.08
C GLY A 76 47.51 -33.31 46.32
N THR A 77 47.75 -33.57 45.04
CA THR A 77 46.82 -34.28 44.14
C THR A 77 47.24 -35.74 44.00
N TYR A 78 46.31 -36.66 44.27
CA TYR A 78 46.56 -38.10 44.29
C TYR A 78 45.50 -38.84 43.48
N GLN A 79 45.92 -39.88 42.78
CA GLN A 79 45.02 -40.80 42.10
C GLN A 79 44.80 -42.03 42.98
N VAL A 80 43.54 -42.33 43.26
CA VAL A 80 43.09 -43.41 44.14
C VAL A 80 42.43 -44.49 43.29
N SER A 81 42.81 -45.75 43.52
CA SER A 81 42.19 -46.89 42.83
C SER A 81 41.52 -47.84 43.80
N ILE A 82 40.27 -48.21 43.50
CA ILE A 82 39.42 -49.07 44.33
C ILE A 82 39.05 -50.32 43.53
N SER A 83 39.19 -51.49 44.14
CA SER A 83 38.82 -52.79 43.56
C SER A 83 38.16 -53.69 44.61
N GLY A 84 37.40 -54.71 44.19
CA GLY A 84 36.62 -55.56 45.09
C GLY A 84 35.16 -55.13 45.19
N THR A 85 34.48 -55.48 46.28
CA THR A 85 33.06 -55.18 46.47
C THR A 85 32.89 -53.75 47.00
N PHE A 86 32.58 -52.83 46.10
CA PHE A 86 32.36 -51.40 46.38
C PHE A 86 31.05 -50.90 45.74
N PRO A 87 29.89 -51.28 46.32
CA PRO A 87 28.58 -51.13 45.67
C PRO A 87 28.09 -49.69 45.47
N ARG A 88 28.59 -48.73 46.27
CA ARG A 88 28.20 -47.32 46.22
C ARG A 88 29.27 -46.44 46.86
N ILE A 89 29.53 -45.30 46.23
CA ILE A 89 30.17 -44.15 46.86
C ILE A 89 29.02 -43.23 47.31
N PHE A 90 29.08 -42.67 48.51
CA PHE A 90 27.92 -41.97 49.07
C PHE A 90 28.32 -40.69 49.78
N PHE A 91 28.42 -39.59 49.04
CA PHE A 91 28.67 -38.29 49.67
C PHE A 91 27.47 -37.79 50.47
N ASN A 92 26.26 -38.15 50.04
CA ASN A 92 25.00 -37.72 50.66
C ASN A 92 24.81 -36.18 50.61
N PHE A 93 23.58 -35.73 50.41
CA PHE A 93 23.29 -34.30 50.54
C PHE A 93 22.80 -33.93 51.96
N PHE A 94 22.09 -34.83 52.65
CA PHE A 94 21.38 -34.50 53.90
C PHE A 94 21.75 -35.40 55.10
N PRO A 95 21.91 -34.87 56.32
CA PRO A 95 21.77 -33.46 56.67
C PRO A 95 23.01 -32.64 56.28
N GLU A 96 22.81 -31.36 55.94
CA GLU A 96 23.87 -30.43 55.51
C GLU A 96 25.03 -30.29 56.54
N ASP A 97 24.78 -30.67 57.79
CA ASP A 97 25.72 -30.61 58.92
C ASP A 97 26.76 -31.75 58.95
N GLU A 98 26.59 -32.82 58.17
CA GLU A 98 27.58 -33.91 58.07
C GLU A 98 28.60 -33.58 56.98
N ALA A 99 29.62 -32.79 57.33
CA ALA A 99 30.70 -32.45 56.42
C ALA A 99 31.41 -33.72 55.92
N LYS A 100 31.60 -33.83 54.60
CA LYS A 100 32.42 -34.86 53.94
C LYS A 100 33.45 -34.19 53.02
N ASP A 101 34.27 -35.01 52.35
CA ASP A 101 35.35 -34.53 51.47
C ASP A 101 34.89 -34.32 50.01
N TYR A 102 33.63 -33.92 49.76
CA TYR A 102 33.07 -33.82 48.41
C TYR A 102 33.82 -32.82 47.50
N GLU A 103 34.35 -31.70 48.02
CA GLU A 103 35.13 -30.75 47.19
C GLU A 103 36.56 -31.22 46.92
N LYS A 104 37.02 -32.28 47.61
CA LYS A 104 38.34 -32.87 47.40
C LYS A 104 38.37 -33.79 46.19
N LEU A 105 37.23 -34.33 45.74
CA LEU A 105 37.14 -35.16 44.54
C LEU A 105 37.17 -34.26 43.28
N LEU A 106 38.13 -34.51 42.39
CA LEU A 106 38.33 -33.74 41.16
C LEU A 106 37.85 -34.47 39.90
N SER A 107 38.08 -35.78 39.80
CA SER A 107 37.60 -36.53 38.64
C SER A 107 37.37 -38.01 38.91
N VAL A 108 36.42 -38.58 38.17
CA VAL A 108 36.39 -40.02 37.88
C VAL A 108 37.19 -40.23 36.61
N ASP A 109 38.31 -40.95 36.72
CA ASP A 109 39.23 -41.21 35.61
C ASP A 109 38.97 -42.57 34.95
N GLN A 110 38.33 -43.50 35.66
CA GLN A 110 37.95 -44.82 35.15
C GLN A 110 36.84 -45.45 36.02
N TRP A 111 35.80 -46.01 35.42
CA TRP A 111 34.71 -46.69 36.16
C TRP A 111 35.11 -48.10 36.62
N GLY A 112 35.88 -48.81 35.81
CA GLY A 112 36.32 -50.17 36.09
C GLY A 112 35.19 -51.20 36.04
N SER A 113 35.40 -52.34 36.70
CA SER A 113 34.44 -53.45 36.74
C SER A 113 33.56 -53.44 38.01
N VAL A 114 33.38 -52.27 38.63
CA VAL A 114 32.54 -52.13 39.83
C VAL A 114 31.08 -52.23 39.41
N GLN A 115 30.35 -53.20 39.99
CA GLN A 115 28.91 -53.32 39.82
C GLN A 115 28.21 -52.45 40.85
N TRP A 116 27.58 -51.37 40.38
CA TRP A 116 26.90 -50.42 41.26
C TRP A 116 25.51 -50.95 41.61
N SER A 117 25.16 -50.96 42.90
CA SER A 117 23.78 -51.29 43.33
C SER A 117 22.87 -50.06 43.35
N SER A 118 23.43 -48.87 43.45
CA SER A 118 22.71 -47.60 43.39
C SER A 118 23.68 -46.46 43.08
N MET A 119 23.21 -45.45 42.35
CA MET A 119 23.93 -44.20 42.12
C MET A 119 23.34 -43.02 42.92
N ASP A 120 22.41 -43.31 43.83
CA ASP A 120 21.74 -42.28 44.62
C ASP A 120 22.76 -41.48 45.44
N ASN A 121 22.76 -40.16 45.27
CA ASN A 121 23.68 -39.23 45.94
C ASN A 121 25.17 -39.59 45.79
N ALA A 122 25.56 -40.31 44.73
CA ALA A 122 26.90 -40.87 44.63
C ALA A 122 27.99 -39.80 44.57
N PHE A 123 27.74 -38.71 43.86
CA PHE A 123 28.66 -37.57 43.69
C PHE A 123 28.03 -36.24 44.12
N ALA A 124 26.98 -36.28 44.94
CA ALA A 124 26.30 -35.08 45.40
C ALA A 124 27.31 -34.09 46.06
N ARG A 125 27.18 -32.80 45.70
CA ARG A 125 28.01 -31.67 46.14
C ARG A 125 29.47 -31.70 45.72
N CYS A 126 29.89 -32.64 44.87
CA CYS A 126 31.26 -32.67 44.38
C CYS A 126 31.48 -31.55 43.35
N SER A 127 31.57 -30.30 43.83
CA SER A 127 31.58 -29.08 43.02
C SER A 127 32.76 -28.98 42.06
N ASN A 128 33.87 -29.66 42.38
CA ASN A 128 35.08 -29.74 41.56
C ASN A 128 35.15 -31.00 40.67
N LEU A 129 34.14 -31.87 40.72
CA LEU A 129 34.14 -33.13 39.98
C LEU A 129 33.87 -32.92 38.49
N ASP A 130 34.65 -33.61 37.67
CA ASP A 130 34.39 -33.86 36.26
C ASP A 130 34.54 -35.36 35.92
N ILE A 131 33.89 -35.83 34.85
CA ILE A 131 33.99 -37.23 34.41
C ILE A 131 34.93 -37.31 33.20
N LYS A 132 36.11 -37.87 33.42
CA LYS A 132 37.16 -38.06 32.39
C LYS A 132 37.28 -39.50 31.90
N ALA A 133 36.62 -40.42 32.61
CA ALA A 133 36.53 -41.82 32.25
C ALA A 133 35.98 -42.00 30.82
N VAL A 134 36.63 -42.88 30.07
CA VAL A 134 36.21 -43.27 28.70
C VAL A 134 35.57 -44.66 28.67
N ASP A 135 35.71 -45.44 29.74
CA ASP A 135 34.91 -46.63 29.99
C ASP A 135 33.52 -46.23 30.55
N ILE A 136 32.62 -47.20 30.66
CA ILE A 136 31.24 -46.98 31.13
C ILE A 136 31.03 -47.65 32.49
N PRO A 137 30.17 -47.09 33.37
CA PRO A 137 29.80 -47.75 34.62
C PRO A 137 28.94 -48.99 34.37
N ASP A 138 29.13 -50.05 35.15
CA ASP A 138 28.18 -51.18 35.19
C ASP A 138 26.98 -50.81 36.06
N LEU A 139 25.92 -50.33 35.39
CA LEU A 139 24.65 -49.91 35.99
C LEU A 139 23.60 -51.03 36.01
N SER A 140 23.97 -52.29 35.72
CA SER A 140 22.98 -53.37 35.52
C SER A 140 22.10 -53.67 36.75
N ASN A 141 22.54 -53.26 37.95
CA ASN A 141 21.80 -53.42 39.21
C ASN A 141 21.23 -52.09 39.74
N VAL A 142 21.43 -50.98 39.04
CA VAL A 142 21.01 -49.65 39.47
C VAL A 142 19.57 -49.39 39.04
N THR A 143 18.67 -49.23 40.01
CA THR A 143 17.27 -48.85 39.75
C THR A 143 17.02 -47.36 39.97
N SER A 144 17.92 -46.65 40.64
CA SER A 144 17.80 -45.22 40.93
C SER A 144 19.17 -44.52 40.86
N MET A 145 19.18 -43.37 40.20
CA MET A 145 20.33 -42.47 40.07
C MET A 145 20.03 -41.10 40.71
N SER A 146 19.09 -41.06 41.64
CA SER A 146 18.55 -39.82 42.18
C SER A 146 19.64 -38.98 42.84
N LEU A 147 19.74 -37.72 42.44
CA LEU A 147 20.72 -36.74 42.93
C LEU A 147 22.19 -37.14 42.71
N MET A 148 22.49 -38.02 41.75
CA MET A 148 23.84 -38.52 41.49
C MET A 148 24.88 -37.40 41.35
N PHE A 149 24.60 -36.39 40.52
CA PHE A 149 25.50 -35.25 40.25
C PHE A 149 24.98 -33.92 40.78
N ARG A 150 24.08 -33.96 41.77
CA ARG A 150 23.52 -32.73 42.35
C ARG A 150 24.62 -31.78 42.83
N GLY A 151 24.65 -30.53 42.37
CA GLY A 151 25.62 -29.52 42.78
C GLY A 151 27.05 -29.75 42.26
N CYS A 152 27.24 -30.59 41.24
CA CYS A 152 28.53 -30.76 40.58
C CYS A 152 28.81 -29.60 39.61
N SER A 153 29.15 -28.43 40.15
CA SER A 153 29.28 -27.20 39.36
C SER A 153 30.38 -27.21 38.29
N SER A 154 31.35 -28.11 38.39
CA SER A 154 32.43 -28.29 37.40
C SER A 154 32.20 -29.45 36.42
N LEU A 155 31.04 -30.13 36.49
CA LEU A 155 30.76 -31.29 35.64
C LEU A 155 30.57 -30.86 34.19
N ILE A 156 31.55 -31.17 33.34
CA ILE A 156 31.48 -30.98 31.89
C ILE A 156 31.17 -32.32 31.23
N GLY A 157 31.81 -33.40 31.66
CA GLY A 157 31.69 -34.73 31.10
C GLY A 157 32.39 -34.92 29.76
N ASN A 158 32.13 -36.04 29.12
CA ASN A 158 32.63 -36.41 27.79
C ASN A 158 31.64 -37.33 27.06
N ASP A 159 31.92 -37.68 25.81
CA ASP A 159 31.03 -38.48 24.94
C ASP A 159 30.62 -39.86 25.51
N SER A 160 31.31 -40.38 26.54
CA SER A 160 30.95 -41.65 27.18
C SER A 160 29.56 -41.67 27.81
N PHE A 161 29.00 -40.51 28.18
CA PHE A 161 27.63 -40.44 28.72
C PHE A 161 26.59 -41.01 27.75
N SER A 162 26.79 -40.81 26.44
CA SER A 162 25.85 -41.25 25.38
C SER A 162 25.61 -42.76 25.33
N VAL A 163 26.53 -43.55 25.88
CA VAL A 163 26.53 -45.02 25.82
C VAL A 163 26.35 -45.69 27.17
N TRP A 164 25.92 -44.96 28.21
CA TRP A 164 25.55 -45.55 29.49
C TRP A 164 24.26 -46.36 29.37
N ASP A 165 24.28 -47.59 29.90
CA ASP A 165 23.09 -48.43 29.94
C ASP A 165 22.25 -48.08 31.19
N VAL A 166 21.20 -47.27 30.97
CA VAL A 166 20.27 -46.84 32.03
C VAL A 166 18.93 -47.60 31.98
N SER A 167 18.83 -48.69 31.21
CA SER A 167 17.54 -49.33 30.91
C SER A 167 16.86 -49.93 32.15
N ASN A 168 17.57 -50.14 33.26
CA ASN A 168 17.01 -50.65 34.52
C ASN A 168 16.62 -49.54 35.51
N VAL A 169 16.94 -48.28 35.19
CA VAL A 169 16.69 -47.13 36.06
C VAL A 169 15.23 -46.72 35.96
N ASN A 170 14.55 -46.58 37.10
CA ASN A 170 13.17 -46.10 37.18
C ASN A 170 13.01 -44.73 37.88
N ALA A 171 14.08 -44.21 38.51
CA ALA A 171 14.09 -42.91 39.17
C ALA A 171 15.34 -42.10 38.80
N MET A 172 15.11 -40.93 38.19
CA MET A 172 16.12 -39.97 37.74
C MET A 172 15.92 -38.58 38.37
N PHE A 173 15.37 -38.53 39.58
CA PHE A 173 15.15 -37.27 40.29
C PHE A 173 16.46 -36.49 40.48
N GLY A 174 16.53 -35.27 39.94
CA GLY A 174 17.64 -34.35 40.16
C GLY A 174 19.03 -34.88 39.82
N VAL A 175 19.17 -35.77 38.82
CA VAL A 175 20.47 -36.33 38.42
C VAL A 175 21.50 -35.23 38.17
N PHE A 176 21.13 -34.16 37.45
CA PHE A 176 21.97 -33.02 37.10
C PHE A 176 21.52 -31.71 37.76
N LEU A 177 20.79 -31.79 38.87
CA LEU A 177 20.33 -30.63 39.63
C LEU A 177 21.53 -29.75 40.04
N ASP A 178 21.52 -28.46 39.70
CA ASP A 178 22.61 -27.51 39.94
C ASP A 178 23.97 -27.94 39.33
N ALA A 179 23.95 -28.56 38.15
CA ALA A 179 25.13 -28.84 37.32
C ALA A 179 25.20 -27.88 36.11
N PRO A 180 25.50 -26.58 36.31
CA PRO A 180 25.36 -25.52 35.30
C PRO A 180 26.19 -25.70 34.03
N LEU A 181 27.27 -26.50 34.06
CA LEU A 181 28.15 -26.75 32.92
C LEU A 181 27.82 -28.04 32.14
N PHE A 182 26.91 -28.88 32.64
CA PHE A 182 26.58 -30.14 32.00
C PHE A 182 25.78 -29.92 30.70
N ASN A 183 26.27 -30.47 29.59
CA ASN A 183 25.61 -30.40 28.28
C ASN A 183 26.04 -31.57 27.36
N GLN A 184 26.29 -32.76 27.93
CA GLN A 184 26.71 -33.93 27.13
C GLN A 184 25.51 -34.67 26.53
N ASP A 185 25.72 -35.29 25.38
CA ASP A 185 24.70 -36.08 24.69
C ASP A 185 24.24 -37.27 25.54
N ILE A 186 22.94 -37.30 25.81
CA ILE A 186 22.20 -38.33 26.52
C ILE A 186 20.93 -38.74 25.75
N GLY A 187 20.78 -38.30 24.51
CA GLY A 187 19.61 -38.59 23.68
C GLY A 187 19.43 -40.09 23.40
N GLY A 188 20.51 -40.85 23.46
CA GLY A 188 20.52 -42.32 23.28
C GLY A 188 20.13 -43.15 24.52
N TRP A 189 19.82 -42.54 25.66
CA TRP A 189 19.43 -43.27 26.87
C TRP A 189 18.06 -43.95 26.72
N ASP A 190 17.97 -45.22 27.12
CA ASP A 190 16.69 -45.93 27.24
C ASP A 190 16.02 -45.57 28.58
N VAL A 191 15.13 -44.58 28.53
CA VAL A 191 14.38 -44.07 29.69
C VAL A 191 12.97 -44.66 29.80
N SER A 192 12.63 -45.70 29.03
CA SER A 192 11.27 -46.27 28.95
C SER A 192 10.75 -46.86 30.27
N ASN A 193 11.63 -47.13 31.24
CA ASN A 193 11.27 -47.60 32.59
C ASN A 193 11.22 -46.49 33.64
N VAL A 194 11.56 -45.24 33.28
CA VAL A 194 11.61 -44.12 34.22
C VAL A 194 10.21 -43.64 34.56
N THR A 195 9.94 -43.50 35.85
CA THR A 195 8.66 -43.01 36.40
C THR A 195 8.78 -41.63 37.04
N ASP A 196 10.01 -41.21 37.38
CA ASP A 196 10.31 -39.93 38.04
C ASP A 196 11.49 -39.24 37.39
N MET A 197 11.24 -38.07 36.79
CA MET A 197 12.23 -37.17 36.18
C MET A 197 12.25 -35.79 36.85
N GLY A 198 11.64 -35.66 38.04
CA GLY A 198 11.54 -34.38 38.73
C GLY A 198 12.91 -33.73 38.94
N ALA A 199 13.00 -32.42 38.70
CA ALA A 199 14.21 -31.62 38.85
C ALA A 199 15.47 -32.11 38.12
N MET A 200 15.36 -33.06 37.17
CA MET A 200 16.52 -33.73 36.55
C MET A 200 17.57 -32.75 36.00
N PHE A 201 17.13 -31.67 35.35
CA PHE A 201 17.97 -30.61 34.77
C PHE A 201 17.80 -29.26 35.46
N SER A 202 17.22 -29.22 36.66
CA SER A 202 17.00 -27.95 37.33
C SER A 202 18.35 -27.28 37.64
N GLY A 203 18.53 -26.01 37.27
CA GLY A 203 19.80 -25.29 37.40
C GLY A 203 20.91 -25.75 36.45
N ALA A 204 20.66 -26.68 35.52
CA ALA A 204 21.60 -27.08 34.48
C ALA A 204 21.60 -26.04 33.34
N THR A 205 22.09 -24.84 33.63
CA THR A 205 21.95 -23.65 32.76
C THR A 205 22.49 -23.80 31.34
N SER A 206 23.47 -24.69 31.11
CA SER A 206 24.05 -24.93 29.77
C SER A 206 23.39 -26.08 29.00
N PHE A 207 22.50 -26.86 29.63
CA PHE A 207 21.94 -28.05 29.01
C PHE A 207 20.99 -27.69 27.86
N ASN A 208 21.26 -28.25 26.67
CA ASN A 208 20.46 -28.04 25.46
C ASN A 208 20.62 -29.20 24.45
N GLN A 209 20.76 -30.45 24.94
CA GLN A 209 20.92 -31.62 24.08
C GLN A 209 19.57 -32.20 23.65
N ASP A 210 19.52 -32.77 22.45
CA ASP A 210 18.32 -33.40 21.89
C ASP A 210 17.92 -34.64 22.70
N ILE A 211 16.73 -34.55 23.29
CA ILE A 211 16.08 -35.60 24.08
C ILE A 211 14.65 -35.88 23.56
N GLY A 212 14.32 -35.40 22.36
CA GLY A 212 12.98 -35.56 21.79
C GLY A 212 12.61 -37.02 21.51
N ALA A 213 13.61 -37.89 21.33
CA ALA A 213 13.42 -39.32 21.06
C ALA A 213 13.19 -40.20 22.31
N TRP A 214 13.21 -39.61 23.51
CA TRP A 214 12.97 -40.35 24.75
C TRP A 214 11.53 -40.87 24.86
N ASP A 215 11.37 -42.14 25.26
CA ASP A 215 10.07 -42.70 25.65
C ASP A 215 9.76 -42.34 27.11
N VAL A 216 8.97 -41.28 27.30
CA VAL A 216 8.55 -40.80 28.62
C VAL A 216 7.16 -41.29 29.03
N SER A 217 6.57 -42.26 28.32
CA SER A 217 5.19 -42.71 28.50
C SER A 217 4.88 -43.35 29.87
N GLN A 218 5.92 -43.66 30.67
CA GLN A 218 5.78 -44.19 32.04
C GLN A 218 6.02 -43.13 33.13
N VAL A 219 6.40 -41.90 32.76
CA VAL A 219 6.74 -40.85 33.71
C VAL A 219 5.46 -40.27 34.31
N THR A 220 5.41 -40.23 35.65
CA THR A 220 4.31 -39.63 36.41
C THR A 220 4.71 -38.32 37.09
N ARG A 221 6.01 -38.07 37.29
CA ARG A 221 6.51 -36.85 37.95
C ARG A 221 7.57 -36.11 37.11
N MET A 222 7.23 -34.89 36.70
CA MET A 222 8.11 -33.96 35.95
C MET A 222 8.26 -32.59 36.63
N VAL A 223 7.81 -32.44 37.88
CA VAL A 223 7.96 -31.22 38.67
C VAL A 223 9.39 -30.67 38.62
N ASN A 224 9.55 -29.37 38.36
CA ASN A 224 10.84 -28.69 38.24
C ASN A 224 11.82 -29.22 37.17
N MET A 225 11.44 -30.12 36.25
CA MET A 225 12.40 -30.84 35.38
C MET A 225 13.43 -29.93 34.68
N PHE A 226 12.99 -28.78 34.13
CA PHE A 226 13.82 -27.79 33.45
C PHE A 226 13.89 -26.44 34.18
N SER A 227 13.55 -26.39 35.46
CA SER A 227 13.58 -25.16 36.25
C SER A 227 14.98 -24.54 36.26
N ARG A 228 15.13 -23.32 35.74
CA ARG A 228 16.40 -22.58 35.54
C ARG A 228 17.36 -23.24 34.53
N ALA A 229 16.89 -24.13 33.66
CA ALA A 229 17.64 -24.64 32.51
C ALA A 229 17.66 -23.60 31.37
N SER A 230 18.34 -22.47 31.61
CA SER A 230 18.19 -21.24 30.82
C SER A 230 18.50 -21.37 29.32
N SER A 231 19.30 -22.35 28.90
CA SER A 231 19.67 -22.57 27.49
C SER A 231 18.81 -23.62 26.77
N PHE A 232 17.93 -24.33 27.50
CA PHE A 232 17.18 -25.45 26.93
C PHE A 232 16.10 -24.97 25.96
N ASN A 233 16.12 -25.47 24.73
CA ASN A 233 15.13 -25.17 23.70
C ASN A 233 15.06 -26.28 22.62
N GLN A 234 15.04 -27.55 23.06
CA GLN A 234 14.93 -28.69 22.14
C GLN A 234 13.48 -29.12 21.95
N ASP A 235 13.23 -29.79 20.81
CA ASP A 235 11.90 -30.32 20.48
C ASP A 235 11.53 -31.50 21.38
N ILE A 236 10.51 -31.27 22.20
CA ILE A 236 9.88 -32.25 23.10
C ILE A 236 8.38 -32.36 22.84
N GLY A 237 7.88 -31.82 21.72
CA GLY A 237 6.45 -31.82 21.39
C GLY A 237 5.89 -33.23 21.17
N GLY A 238 6.75 -34.19 20.83
CA GLY A 238 6.40 -35.60 20.61
C GLY A 238 6.33 -36.49 21.86
N TRP A 239 6.58 -35.94 23.06
CA TRP A 239 6.54 -36.70 24.31
C TRP A 239 5.12 -37.10 24.71
N ASP A 240 4.95 -38.34 25.18
CA ASP A 240 3.71 -38.81 25.81
C ASP A 240 3.73 -38.47 27.30
N VAL A 241 3.12 -37.35 27.67
CA VAL A 241 3.01 -36.85 29.05
C VAL A 241 1.69 -37.21 29.73
N SER A 242 0.90 -38.12 29.13
CA SER A 242 -0.47 -38.40 29.54
C SER A 242 -0.62 -38.93 30.97
N LEU A 243 0.44 -39.43 31.62
CA LEU A 243 0.42 -39.92 33.00
C LEU A 243 0.89 -38.90 34.04
N VAL A 244 1.32 -37.70 33.63
CA VAL A 244 1.84 -36.67 34.53
C VAL A 244 0.68 -35.94 35.21
N ASP A 245 0.71 -35.84 36.54
CA ASP A 245 -0.35 -35.18 37.34
C ASP A 245 0.07 -33.81 37.92
N ASP A 246 1.38 -33.53 37.97
CA ASP A 246 1.98 -32.29 38.49
C ASP A 246 3.11 -31.79 37.56
N MET A 247 2.87 -30.63 36.92
CA MET A 247 3.83 -29.92 36.06
C MET A 247 4.32 -28.61 36.69
N SER A 248 4.15 -28.45 38.00
CA SER A 248 4.56 -27.23 38.69
C SER A 248 6.04 -26.91 38.47
N SER A 249 6.30 -25.65 38.17
CA SER A 249 7.64 -25.10 37.93
C SER A 249 8.47 -25.80 36.82
N MET A 250 7.86 -26.57 35.92
CA MET A 250 8.60 -27.37 34.93
C MET A 250 9.57 -26.53 34.09
N PHE A 251 9.16 -25.33 33.65
CA PHE A 251 9.95 -24.37 32.87
C PHE A 251 10.18 -23.04 33.59
N PHE A 252 10.15 -23.04 34.93
CA PHE A 252 10.43 -21.86 35.75
C PHE A 252 11.81 -21.27 35.38
N GLU A 253 11.90 -20.00 34.98
CA GLU A 253 13.11 -19.31 34.52
C GLU A 253 13.91 -20.06 33.41
N ALA A 254 13.23 -20.87 32.59
CA ALA A 254 13.82 -21.52 31.40
C ALA A 254 13.87 -20.54 30.21
N ASN A 255 14.65 -19.47 30.34
CA ASN A 255 14.57 -18.26 29.51
C ASN A 255 14.61 -18.46 27.98
N SER A 256 15.21 -19.54 27.47
CA SER A 256 15.31 -19.79 26.02
C SER A 256 14.22 -20.73 25.47
N PHE A 257 13.41 -21.35 26.34
CA PHE A 257 12.48 -22.39 25.94
C PHE A 257 11.27 -21.80 25.21
N ASN A 258 11.11 -22.14 23.93
CA ASN A 258 10.02 -21.72 23.05
C ASN A 258 9.65 -22.82 22.03
N SER A 259 9.83 -24.10 22.39
CA SER A 259 9.46 -25.22 21.54
C SER A 259 7.96 -25.49 21.60
N ASP A 260 7.37 -25.93 20.49
CA ASP A 260 5.96 -26.29 20.39
C ASP A 260 5.65 -27.52 21.26
N ILE A 261 4.66 -27.38 22.13
CA ILE A 261 4.16 -28.40 23.07
C ILE A 261 2.63 -28.47 23.05
N ASN A 262 1.99 -27.88 22.03
CA ASN A 262 0.54 -27.85 21.92
C ASN A 262 -0.06 -29.26 21.74
N GLY A 263 0.75 -30.23 21.31
CA GLY A 263 0.34 -31.64 21.11
C GLY A 263 0.33 -32.50 22.38
N TRP A 264 0.71 -31.98 23.54
CA TRP A 264 0.74 -32.74 24.79
C TRP A 264 -0.66 -33.04 25.33
N ASP A 265 -0.87 -34.28 25.80
CA ASP A 265 -2.07 -34.65 26.57
C ASP A 265 -1.86 -34.28 28.05
N VAL A 266 -2.39 -33.13 28.45
CA VAL A 266 -2.32 -32.60 29.82
C VAL A 266 -3.59 -32.88 30.65
N SER A 267 -4.49 -33.75 30.17
CA SER A 267 -5.81 -33.97 30.80
C SER A 267 -5.76 -34.54 32.23
N ASN A 268 -4.64 -35.19 32.62
CA ASN A 268 -4.41 -35.69 33.98
C ASN A 268 -3.73 -34.67 34.91
N VAL A 269 -3.27 -33.52 34.41
CA VAL A 269 -2.55 -32.52 35.20
C VAL A 269 -3.51 -31.78 36.11
N THR A 270 -3.16 -31.69 37.39
CA THR A 270 -3.97 -30.99 38.41
C THR A 270 -3.33 -29.69 38.91
N ASN A 271 -2.01 -29.52 38.71
CA ASN A 271 -1.23 -28.39 39.18
C ASN A 271 -0.25 -27.87 38.12
N MET A 272 -0.41 -26.60 37.72
CA MET A 272 0.47 -25.88 36.77
C MET A 272 1.12 -24.64 37.41
N THR A 273 1.15 -24.58 38.74
CA THR A 273 1.71 -23.45 39.50
C THR A 273 3.12 -23.12 39.02
N THR A 274 3.37 -21.86 38.66
CA THR A 274 4.68 -21.32 38.22
C THR A 274 5.32 -22.02 37.01
N MET A 275 4.57 -22.79 36.21
CA MET A 275 5.12 -23.63 35.14
C MET A 275 6.01 -22.85 34.15
N PHE A 276 5.61 -21.63 33.75
CA PHE A 276 6.36 -20.75 32.85
C PHE A 276 6.80 -19.44 33.52
N LEU A 277 6.84 -19.39 34.85
CA LEU A 277 7.24 -18.17 35.57
C LEU A 277 8.65 -17.75 35.14
N GLY A 278 8.81 -16.52 34.66
CA GLY A 278 10.07 -15.96 34.22
C GLY A 278 10.59 -16.53 32.90
N ASN A 279 9.81 -17.36 32.20
CA ASN A 279 10.18 -17.79 30.85
C ASN A 279 9.91 -16.65 29.86
N GLN A 280 10.96 -15.89 29.54
CA GLN A 280 10.87 -14.70 28.72
C GLN A 280 10.63 -14.98 27.23
N ALA A 281 10.94 -16.18 26.71
CA ALA A 281 10.88 -16.48 25.27
C ALA A 281 9.62 -17.24 24.84
N PHE A 282 8.90 -17.86 25.76
CA PHE A 282 7.79 -18.76 25.42
C PHE A 282 6.59 -18.01 24.84
N ASN A 283 6.21 -18.35 23.61
CA ASN A 283 5.05 -17.80 22.90
C ASN A 283 4.48 -18.82 21.89
N GLN A 284 4.39 -20.09 22.29
CA GLN A 284 3.81 -21.17 21.46
C GLN A 284 2.34 -21.42 21.79
N PRO A 285 1.52 -21.83 20.80
CA PRO A 285 0.08 -22.07 21.01
C PRO A 285 -0.15 -23.17 22.05
N LEU A 286 -1.22 -23.01 22.83
CA LEU A 286 -1.63 -23.96 23.88
C LEU A 286 -3.15 -24.27 23.79
N ASP A 287 -3.78 -23.93 22.68
CA ASP A 287 -5.23 -23.99 22.47
C ASP A 287 -5.80 -25.43 22.45
N ASN A 288 -4.94 -26.44 22.25
CA ASN A 288 -5.32 -27.87 22.25
C ASN A 288 -5.24 -28.53 23.64
N TRP A 289 -4.75 -27.84 24.65
CA TRP A 289 -4.61 -28.40 26.00
C TRP A 289 -5.97 -28.57 26.68
N ASP A 290 -6.27 -29.79 27.13
CA ASP A 290 -7.39 -30.06 28.03
C ASP A 290 -6.98 -29.74 29.48
N VAL A 291 -7.24 -28.50 29.90
CA VAL A 291 -6.94 -28.02 31.26
C VAL A 291 -8.10 -28.22 32.25
N SER A 292 -9.15 -28.97 31.87
CA SER A 292 -10.35 -29.13 32.71
C SER A 292 -10.08 -29.80 34.06
N GLY A 293 -8.99 -30.56 34.18
CA GLY A 293 -8.54 -31.17 35.44
C GLY A 293 -7.73 -30.26 36.37
N VAL A 294 -7.30 -29.09 35.90
CA VAL A 294 -6.37 -28.20 36.62
C VAL A 294 -7.09 -27.44 37.73
N THR A 295 -6.50 -27.42 38.93
CA THR A 295 -7.06 -26.74 40.11
C THR A 295 -6.30 -25.47 40.51
N SER A 296 -5.04 -25.33 40.08
CA SER A 296 -4.20 -24.15 40.35
C SER A 296 -3.31 -23.81 39.15
N MET A 297 -3.38 -22.53 38.75
CA MET A 297 -2.55 -21.89 37.71
C MET A 297 -1.80 -20.67 38.28
N ALA A 298 -1.61 -20.63 39.60
CA ALA A 298 -0.98 -19.51 40.28
C ALA A 298 0.40 -19.20 39.68
N LEU A 299 0.63 -17.93 39.34
CA LEU A 299 1.89 -17.41 38.80
C LEU A 299 2.38 -18.11 37.51
N MET A 300 1.52 -18.82 36.77
CA MET A 300 1.93 -19.67 35.64
C MET A 300 2.73 -18.91 34.58
N PHE A 301 2.32 -17.69 34.23
CA PHE A 301 2.97 -16.81 33.25
C PHE A 301 3.53 -15.52 33.87
N PHE A 302 3.79 -15.51 35.18
CA PHE A 302 4.40 -14.35 35.84
C PHE A 302 5.77 -14.06 35.23
N PHE A 303 6.01 -12.85 34.72
CA PHE A 303 7.22 -12.46 33.97
C PHE A 303 7.44 -13.21 32.63
N ALA A 304 6.42 -13.84 32.04
CA ALA A 304 6.49 -14.40 30.69
C ALA A 304 6.25 -13.29 29.64
N SER A 305 7.28 -12.49 29.36
CA SER A 305 7.15 -11.23 28.63
C SER A 305 6.57 -11.33 27.23
N GLU A 306 6.88 -12.40 26.49
CA GLU A 306 6.49 -12.57 25.09
C GLU A 306 5.17 -13.33 24.89
N PHE A 307 4.61 -13.94 25.94
CA PHE A 307 3.44 -14.81 25.81
C PHE A 307 2.18 -14.02 25.46
N ASN A 308 1.61 -14.28 24.28
CA ASN A 308 0.36 -13.67 23.82
C ASN A 308 -0.45 -14.62 22.91
N GLN A 309 -0.46 -15.92 23.21
CA GLN A 309 -1.21 -16.91 22.43
C GLN A 309 -2.64 -17.06 22.93
N ASP A 310 -3.55 -17.38 22.00
CA ASP A 310 -4.96 -17.59 22.31
C ASP A 310 -5.14 -18.81 23.23
N ILE A 311 -5.77 -18.57 24.37
CA ILE A 311 -6.14 -19.55 25.41
C ILE A 311 -7.62 -19.40 25.79
N SER A 312 -8.42 -18.76 24.93
CA SER A 312 -9.85 -18.54 25.14
C SER A 312 -10.65 -19.85 25.20
N SER A 313 -10.13 -20.93 24.62
CA SER A 313 -10.75 -22.26 24.58
C SER A 313 -10.61 -23.07 25.87
N TRP A 314 -9.76 -22.65 26.80
CA TRP A 314 -9.48 -23.39 28.04
C TRP A 314 -10.70 -23.51 28.94
N ASP A 315 -11.03 -24.74 29.36
CA ASP A 315 -11.99 -24.98 30.43
C ASP A 315 -11.33 -24.80 31.80
N VAL A 316 -11.39 -23.58 32.32
CA VAL A 316 -10.84 -23.22 33.63
C VAL A 316 -11.84 -23.40 34.79
N SER A 317 -12.98 -24.08 34.56
CA SER A 317 -14.08 -24.15 35.53
C SER A 317 -13.70 -24.81 36.86
N ASN A 318 -12.67 -25.66 36.91
CA ASN A 318 -12.17 -26.29 38.14
C ASN A 318 -11.02 -25.52 38.84
N VAL A 319 -10.54 -24.43 38.24
CA VAL A 319 -9.42 -23.64 38.79
C VAL A 319 -9.90 -22.82 39.99
N THR A 320 -9.14 -22.87 41.08
CA THR A 320 -9.45 -22.16 42.33
C THR A 320 -8.50 -20.99 42.63
N GLY A 321 -7.28 -21.02 42.08
CA GLY A 321 -6.26 -19.99 42.27
C GLY A 321 -5.57 -19.60 40.97
N MET A 322 -5.65 -18.31 40.64
CA MET A 322 -5.03 -17.65 39.47
C MET A 322 -4.20 -16.42 39.88
N ASN A 323 -3.82 -16.32 41.16
CA ASN A 323 -3.07 -15.18 41.67
C ASN A 323 -1.76 -14.98 40.89
N GLY A 324 -1.54 -13.74 40.42
CA GLY A 324 -0.40 -13.32 39.62
C GLY A 324 -0.17 -14.10 38.32
N MET A 325 -1.19 -14.79 37.77
CA MET A 325 -1.03 -15.65 36.59
C MET A 325 -0.36 -14.95 35.40
N PHE A 326 -0.72 -13.69 35.11
CA PHE A 326 -0.17 -12.88 34.01
C PHE A 326 0.53 -11.62 34.52
N GLN A 327 1.00 -11.61 35.76
CA GLN A 327 1.72 -10.47 36.31
C GLN A 327 2.98 -10.19 35.45
N ASN A 328 3.28 -8.94 35.09
CA ASN A 328 4.43 -8.58 34.26
C ASN A 328 4.53 -9.36 32.90
N ALA A 329 3.42 -9.87 32.37
CA ALA A 329 3.35 -10.51 31.05
C ALA A 329 3.09 -9.44 29.98
N ALA A 330 4.14 -8.69 29.62
CA ALA A 330 4.03 -7.43 28.88
C ALA A 330 3.27 -7.50 27.55
N SER A 331 3.36 -8.62 26.82
CA SER A 331 2.69 -8.79 25.53
C SER A 331 1.26 -9.33 25.60
N PHE A 332 0.77 -9.75 26.77
CA PHE A 332 -0.48 -10.48 26.88
C PHE A 332 -1.72 -9.58 26.71
N ASP A 333 -2.50 -9.82 25.65
CA ASP A 333 -3.74 -9.11 25.32
C ASP A 333 -4.73 -10.03 24.57
N GLN A 334 -5.19 -11.09 25.24
CA GLN A 334 -6.14 -12.07 24.67
C GLN A 334 -7.55 -11.97 25.27
N ASP A 335 -8.54 -12.46 24.53
CA ASP A 335 -9.95 -12.47 24.93
C ASP A 335 -10.24 -13.64 25.90
N LEU A 336 -10.43 -13.32 27.18
CA LEU A 336 -10.74 -14.29 28.24
C LEU A 336 -12.21 -14.29 28.66
N SER A 337 -13.10 -13.69 27.86
CA SER A 337 -14.52 -13.54 28.21
C SER A 337 -15.28 -14.87 28.31
N ALA A 338 -14.79 -15.93 27.65
CA ALA A 338 -15.40 -17.25 27.66
C ALA A 338 -15.03 -18.10 28.89
N TRP A 339 -14.06 -17.67 29.70
CA TRP A 339 -13.61 -18.43 30.87
C TRP A 339 -14.67 -18.47 31.97
N ASP A 340 -14.96 -19.68 32.46
CA ASP A 340 -15.80 -19.88 33.65
C ASP A 340 -14.96 -19.74 34.93
N VAL A 341 -14.94 -18.53 35.50
CA VAL A 341 -14.22 -18.23 36.75
C VAL A 341 -15.06 -18.44 38.02
N SER A 342 -16.19 -19.17 37.94
CA SER A 342 -17.15 -19.33 39.04
C SER A 342 -16.57 -19.97 40.31
N ASN A 343 -15.48 -20.75 40.19
CA ASN A 343 -14.82 -21.43 41.31
C ASN A 343 -13.54 -20.73 41.80
N VAL A 344 -13.11 -19.64 41.16
CA VAL A 344 -11.87 -18.95 41.52
C VAL A 344 -12.09 -18.18 42.82
N THR A 345 -11.16 -18.37 43.77
CA THR A 345 -11.19 -17.73 45.09
C THR A 345 -10.13 -16.65 45.26
N ASP A 346 -9.09 -16.67 44.41
CA ASP A 346 -7.96 -15.74 44.47
C ASP A 346 -7.45 -15.39 43.06
N MET A 347 -7.58 -14.11 42.69
CA MET A 347 -7.02 -13.51 41.47
C MET A 347 -6.20 -12.25 41.80
N ASP A 348 -5.63 -12.19 43.01
CA ASP A 348 -4.79 -11.07 43.40
C ASP A 348 -3.58 -10.96 42.45
N LEU A 349 -3.22 -9.74 42.09
CA LEU A 349 -2.13 -9.42 41.16
C LEU A 349 -2.21 -10.05 39.75
N MET A 350 -3.32 -10.67 39.34
CA MET A 350 -3.40 -11.45 38.08
C MET A 350 -2.83 -10.71 36.86
N PHE A 351 -3.15 -9.43 36.68
CA PHE A 351 -2.63 -8.57 35.60
C PHE A 351 -1.80 -7.39 36.13
N PHE A 352 -1.20 -7.48 37.33
CA PHE A 352 -0.36 -6.39 37.82
C PHE A 352 0.84 -6.16 36.87
N ASP A 353 1.05 -4.90 36.44
CA ASP A 353 1.97 -4.52 35.35
C ASP A 353 1.71 -5.21 33.99
N THR A 354 0.45 -5.57 33.71
CA THR A 354 -0.03 -6.04 32.41
C THR A 354 -1.27 -5.24 32.02
N LYS A 355 -1.42 -4.87 30.74
CA LYS A 355 -2.55 -4.07 30.24
C LYS A 355 -3.27 -4.83 29.14
N LEU A 356 -4.49 -5.27 29.43
CA LEU A 356 -5.42 -5.70 28.38
C LEU A 356 -5.89 -4.48 27.59
N SER A 357 -6.09 -4.65 26.29
CA SER A 357 -6.76 -3.64 25.48
C SER A 357 -8.17 -3.38 26.01
N THR A 358 -8.67 -2.17 25.79
CA THR A 358 -10.01 -1.78 26.20
C THR A 358 -11.08 -2.71 25.64
N ALA A 359 -10.92 -3.19 24.40
CA ALA A 359 -11.85 -4.13 23.79
C ALA A 359 -11.87 -5.48 24.53
N ASN A 360 -10.70 -6.06 24.82
CA ASN A 360 -10.62 -7.35 25.53
C ASN A 360 -11.07 -7.24 26.98
N TYR A 361 -10.75 -6.13 27.66
CA TYR A 361 -11.21 -5.93 29.03
C TYR A 361 -12.73 -5.71 29.12
N ASP A 362 -13.33 -4.96 28.18
CA ASP A 362 -14.79 -4.83 28.10
C ASP A 362 -15.48 -6.18 27.87
N LYS A 363 -14.92 -7.03 26.99
CA LYS A 363 -15.45 -8.37 26.77
C LYS A 363 -15.31 -9.24 28.01
N LEU A 364 -14.16 -9.21 28.69
CA LEU A 364 -13.92 -9.95 29.93
C LEU A 364 -14.97 -9.60 30.99
N LEU A 365 -15.18 -8.31 31.25
CA LEU A 365 -16.17 -7.84 32.23
C LEU A 365 -17.59 -8.28 31.85
N LYS A 366 -17.97 -8.16 30.57
CA LYS A 366 -19.26 -8.63 30.06
C LYS A 366 -19.44 -10.13 30.22
N GLY A 367 -18.46 -10.92 29.79
CA GLY A 367 -18.47 -12.37 29.90
C GLY A 367 -18.62 -12.83 31.34
N TRP A 368 -17.76 -12.34 32.23
CA TRP A 368 -17.74 -12.76 33.63
C TRP A 368 -18.98 -12.31 34.42
N SER A 369 -19.51 -11.11 34.14
CA SER A 369 -20.76 -10.65 34.75
C SER A 369 -21.99 -11.50 34.38
N SER A 370 -21.91 -12.21 33.25
CA SER A 370 -23.00 -13.05 32.74
C SER A 370 -22.96 -14.50 33.25
N LEU A 371 -21.91 -14.88 34.00
CA LEU A 371 -21.78 -16.21 34.56
C LEU A 371 -22.90 -16.51 35.58
N PRO A 372 -23.37 -17.76 35.69
CA PRO A 372 -24.50 -18.10 36.57
C PRO A 372 -24.27 -17.77 38.06
N SER A 373 -23.02 -17.77 38.51
CA SER A 373 -22.61 -17.42 39.87
C SER A 373 -21.12 -17.12 39.95
N LEU A 374 -20.71 -16.18 40.80
CA LEU A 374 -19.30 -15.94 41.14
C LEU A 374 -19.08 -16.17 42.64
N GLN A 375 -17.83 -16.46 43.04
CA GLN A 375 -17.46 -16.48 44.46
C GLN A 375 -17.53 -15.07 45.06
N ASN A 376 -17.85 -14.96 46.36
CA ASN A 376 -17.94 -13.67 47.03
C ASN A 376 -16.58 -13.17 47.52
N ASN A 377 -16.38 -11.85 47.51
CA ASN A 377 -15.20 -11.15 48.04
C ASN A 377 -13.86 -11.56 47.38
N VAL A 378 -13.89 -11.91 46.09
CA VAL A 378 -12.66 -12.15 45.32
C VAL A 378 -11.95 -10.82 45.06
N ILE A 379 -10.62 -10.83 45.21
CA ILE A 379 -9.75 -9.72 44.80
C ILE A 379 -9.30 -10.00 43.38
N PHE A 380 -9.57 -9.07 42.47
CA PHE A 380 -9.18 -9.15 41.07
C PHE A 380 -8.38 -7.91 40.69
N HIS A 381 -7.13 -8.12 40.25
CA HIS A 381 -6.27 -7.05 39.78
C HIS A 381 -6.17 -7.10 38.26
N ALA A 382 -6.89 -6.21 37.57
CA ALA A 382 -6.88 -6.06 36.11
C ALA A 382 -5.75 -5.16 35.58
N GLY A 383 -4.85 -4.70 36.46
CA GLY A 383 -3.65 -3.97 36.04
C GLY A 383 -3.97 -2.54 35.65
N ASN A 384 -3.33 -2.08 34.57
CA ASN A 384 -3.56 -0.75 33.98
C ASN A 384 -4.62 -0.82 32.86
N SER A 385 -5.47 -1.84 32.89
CA SER A 385 -6.54 -2.05 31.90
C SER A 385 -7.65 -1.03 32.11
N GLN A 386 -8.18 -0.48 31.02
CA GLN A 386 -9.24 0.52 31.04
C GLN A 386 -10.44 0.02 30.26
N TYR A 387 -11.65 0.41 30.66
CA TYR A 387 -12.91 -0.07 30.06
C TYR A 387 -13.76 1.09 29.52
N CYS A 388 -14.73 0.78 28.65
CA CYS A 388 -15.57 1.80 28.02
C CYS A 388 -17.05 1.47 28.10
N GLY A 389 -17.43 0.33 27.51
CA GLY A 389 -18.81 -0.11 27.40
C GLY A 389 -19.21 -1.17 28.41
N SER A 390 -18.43 -1.40 29.47
CA SER A 390 -18.68 -2.44 30.49
C SER A 390 -18.78 -1.92 31.95
N VAL A 391 -19.08 -0.62 32.11
CA VAL A 391 -19.19 0.04 33.42
C VAL A 391 -20.22 -0.66 34.31
N ASP A 392 -21.39 -0.98 33.75
CA ASP A 392 -22.50 -1.59 34.46
C ASP A 392 -22.18 -3.05 34.86
N GLU A 393 -21.54 -3.80 33.97
CA GLU A 393 -21.11 -5.18 34.20
C GLU A 393 -20.03 -5.25 35.30
N ARG A 394 -19.04 -4.35 35.24
CA ARG A 394 -18.04 -4.20 36.30
C ARG A 394 -18.69 -3.87 37.64
N GLN A 395 -19.61 -2.90 37.66
CA GLN A 395 -20.30 -2.49 38.88
C GLN A 395 -21.20 -3.61 39.42
N SER A 396 -21.85 -4.37 38.53
CA SER A 396 -22.68 -5.53 38.89
C SER A 396 -21.88 -6.62 39.61
N ILE A 397 -20.66 -6.91 39.13
CA ILE A 397 -19.75 -7.87 39.77
C ILE A 397 -19.41 -7.40 41.21
N ILE A 398 -19.10 -6.11 41.37
CA ILE A 398 -18.78 -5.51 42.67
C ILE A 398 -20.00 -5.54 43.61
N ASP A 399 -21.15 -5.05 43.15
CA ASP A 399 -22.34 -4.89 43.99
C ASP A 399 -22.98 -6.22 44.37
N THR A 400 -22.97 -7.19 43.45
CA THR A 400 -23.65 -8.49 43.65
C THR A 400 -22.78 -9.46 44.44
N TYR A 401 -21.46 -9.49 44.19
CA TYR A 401 -20.55 -10.50 44.75
C TYR A 401 -19.51 -9.91 45.72
N GLY A 402 -19.48 -8.58 45.90
CA GLY A 402 -18.54 -7.92 46.82
C GLY A 402 -17.08 -7.98 46.35
N TRP A 403 -16.84 -8.14 45.04
CA TRP A 403 -15.48 -8.17 44.50
C TRP A 403 -14.74 -6.87 44.73
N THR A 404 -13.42 -6.95 44.91
CA THR A 404 -12.52 -5.80 44.86
C THR A 404 -11.78 -5.82 43.53
N ILE A 405 -12.16 -4.94 42.61
CA ILE A 405 -11.53 -4.81 41.28
C ILE A 405 -10.58 -3.62 41.29
N THR A 406 -9.30 -3.87 41.00
CA THR A 406 -8.28 -2.83 40.78
C THR A 406 -7.94 -2.74 39.30
N ASP A 407 -8.26 -1.61 38.68
CA ASP A 407 -8.01 -1.26 37.28
C ASP A 407 -7.77 0.25 37.12
N ASP A 408 -7.46 0.70 35.90
CA ASP A 408 -7.23 2.12 35.59
C ASP A 408 -8.54 2.91 35.32
N GLY A 409 -9.68 2.30 35.66
CA GLY A 409 -10.99 2.92 35.48
C GLY A 409 -11.41 3.04 34.00
N PRO A 410 -12.38 3.92 33.70
CA PRO A 410 -12.85 4.10 32.34
C PRO A 410 -11.80 4.82 31.47
N ASN A 411 -11.69 4.42 30.20
CA ASN A 411 -10.81 5.09 29.25
C ASN A 411 -11.36 6.49 28.90
N SER A 412 -10.52 7.53 28.97
CA SER A 412 -10.86 8.90 28.60
C SER A 412 -11.15 9.09 27.11
N GLU A 413 -10.58 8.25 26.25
CA GLU A 413 -10.81 8.27 24.80
C GLU A 413 -12.21 7.74 24.42
N CYS A 414 -12.96 7.17 25.37
CA CYS A 414 -14.28 6.60 25.11
C CYS A 414 -15.45 7.55 25.25
N PHE A 415 -15.19 8.80 25.62
CA PHE A 415 -16.23 9.80 25.72
C PHE A 415 -16.41 10.51 24.38
N PHE A 416 -17.66 10.66 23.96
CA PHE A 416 -18.04 11.74 23.05
C PHE A 416 -18.03 13.04 23.84
N MET A 417 -17.11 13.94 23.49
CA MET A 417 -16.85 15.16 24.22
C MET A 417 -17.28 16.37 23.41
N THR A 418 -17.99 17.28 24.08
CA THR A 418 -18.55 18.47 23.45
C THR A 418 -18.41 19.67 24.38
N THR A 419 -18.18 20.86 23.83
CA THR A 419 -18.18 22.10 24.58
C THR A 419 -19.44 22.90 24.27
N TRP A 420 -20.06 23.42 25.32
CA TRP A 420 -21.33 24.15 25.25
C TRP A 420 -21.24 25.47 25.98
N LYS A 421 -22.06 26.44 25.57
CA LYS A 421 -22.24 27.73 26.24
C LYS A 421 -23.72 27.95 26.57
N THR A 422 -24.06 27.89 27.85
CA THR A 422 -25.45 27.76 28.33
C THR A 422 -26.31 29.00 28.04
N ASP A 423 -25.69 30.18 27.94
CA ASP A 423 -26.36 31.49 27.73
C ASP A 423 -26.40 31.94 26.27
N ASN A 424 -25.99 31.08 25.33
CA ASN A 424 -26.34 31.26 23.92
C ASN A 424 -27.85 30.96 23.71
N PRO A 425 -28.48 31.48 22.63
CA PRO A 425 -29.89 31.23 22.37
C PRO A 425 -30.20 29.72 22.27
N GLY A 426 -31.35 29.29 22.79
CA GLY A 426 -31.75 27.89 22.78
C GLY A 426 -33.13 27.69 23.38
N GLY A 427 -33.57 26.43 23.46
CA GLY A 427 -34.86 26.04 24.01
C GLY A 427 -34.89 25.97 25.54
N SER A 428 -33.74 25.78 26.21
CA SER A 428 -33.62 25.74 27.67
C SER A 428 -33.17 27.09 28.27
N GLU A 429 -33.28 27.24 29.60
CA GLU A 429 -32.90 28.46 30.32
C GLU A 429 -31.39 28.78 30.18
N ASP A 430 -30.97 30.03 30.45
CA ASP A 430 -29.59 30.51 30.24
C ASP A 430 -28.51 29.77 31.05
N ASN A 431 -28.91 28.99 32.05
CA ASN A 431 -28.05 28.12 32.87
C ASN A 431 -28.35 26.63 32.63
N GLN A 432 -28.95 26.27 31.50
CA GLN A 432 -29.33 24.90 31.16
C GLN A 432 -28.78 24.48 29.80
N ILE A 433 -28.61 23.16 29.65
CA ILE A 433 -28.37 22.47 28.38
C ILE A 433 -29.33 21.28 28.28
N SER A 434 -29.86 21.07 27.09
CA SER A 434 -30.66 19.93 26.68
C SER A 434 -29.90 19.10 25.64
N ILE A 435 -29.66 17.82 25.92
CA ILE A 435 -29.11 16.85 24.97
C ILE A 435 -30.27 16.14 24.27
N PRO A 436 -30.52 16.38 22.97
CA PRO A 436 -31.64 15.77 22.26
C PRO A 436 -31.28 14.41 21.66
N THR A 437 -32.19 13.45 21.77
CA THR A 437 -32.05 12.09 21.23
C THR A 437 -32.97 11.86 20.03
N PHE A 438 -32.54 11.01 19.09
CA PHE A 438 -33.36 10.60 17.94
C PHE A 438 -34.52 9.69 18.38
N PRO A 439 -35.78 9.96 17.98
CA PRO A 439 -36.92 9.12 18.36
C PRO A 439 -36.84 7.71 17.77
N GLY A 440 -37.02 6.68 18.60
CA GLY A 440 -37.13 5.29 18.16
C GLY A 440 -35.89 4.43 18.44
N GLU A 441 -34.76 5.05 18.77
CA GLU A 441 -33.54 4.34 19.17
C GLU A 441 -33.56 3.97 20.66
N ALA A 442 -32.79 2.93 21.01
CA ALA A 442 -32.58 2.53 22.40
C ALA A 442 -31.39 3.28 23.00
N TYR A 443 -31.62 3.96 24.12
CA TYR A 443 -30.60 4.71 24.84
C TYR A 443 -30.36 4.10 26.22
N ASN A 444 -29.10 3.98 26.59
CA ASN A 444 -28.64 3.71 27.95
C ASN A 444 -27.25 4.31 28.11
N TYR A 445 -27.19 5.62 28.38
CA TYR A 445 -25.94 6.35 28.43
C TYR A 445 -25.73 7.06 29.77
N THR A 446 -24.48 7.44 30.00
CA THR A 446 -24.04 8.27 31.10
C THR A 446 -23.56 9.60 30.55
N VAL A 447 -23.95 10.69 31.19
CA VAL A 447 -23.46 12.04 30.91
C VAL A 447 -22.77 12.60 32.14
N ASP A 448 -21.52 13.00 31.98
CA ASP A 448 -20.76 13.85 32.91
C ASP A 448 -20.89 15.29 32.42
N TRP A 449 -21.52 16.14 33.22
CA TRP A 449 -21.85 17.52 32.86
C TRP A 449 -20.68 18.49 33.04
N GLY A 450 -19.54 18.03 33.56
CA GLY A 450 -18.34 18.86 33.75
C GLY A 450 -18.42 19.84 34.94
N ASP A 451 -19.54 19.86 35.67
CA ASP A 451 -19.74 20.64 36.90
C ASP A 451 -19.62 19.79 38.19
N GLY A 452 -19.22 18.52 38.03
CA GLY A 452 -19.15 17.53 39.11
C GLY A 452 -20.42 16.72 39.30
N THR A 453 -21.46 16.94 38.49
CA THR A 453 -22.66 16.10 38.44
C THR A 453 -22.59 15.09 37.30
N ILE A 454 -23.12 13.88 37.54
CA ILE A 454 -23.14 12.78 36.59
C ILE A 454 -24.53 12.15 36.62
N ASP A 455 -25.17 12.02 35.45
CA ASP A 455 -26.40 11.25 35.28
C ASP A 455 -26.10 9.92 34.59
N THR A 456 -26.52 8.83 35.20
CA THR A 456 -26.36 7.45 34.68
C THR A 456 -27.71 6.88 34.26
N ASN A 457 -27.70 5.84 33.41
CA ASN A 457 -28.92 5.15 32.96
C ASN A 457 -29.91 6.06 32.22
N VAL A 458 -29.39 7.04 31.46
CA VAL A 458 -30.23 7.96 30.70
C VAL A 458 -30.78 7.25 29.47
N SER A 459 -32.11 7.26 29.32
CA SER A 459 -32.83 6.48 28.30
C SER A 459 -33.52 7.32 27.23
N GLY A 460 -33.14 8.59 27.07
CA GLY A 460 -33.72 9.53 26.12
C GLY A 460 -33.12 10.92 26.28
N SER A 461 -33.81 11.96 25.79
CA SER A 461 -33.35 13.35 25.94
C SER A 461 -33.32 13.76 27.41
N ILE A 462 -32.32 14.56 27.79
CA ILE A 462 -32.12 15.01 29.17
C ILE A 462 -31.79 16.51 29.19
N VAL A 463 -32.25 17.20 30.25
CA VAL A 463 -31.95 18.61 30.52
C VAL A 463 -31.26 18.71 31.86
N HIS A 464 -30.14 19.44 31.91
CA HIS A 464 -29.41 19.71 33.15
C HIS A 464 -29.38 21.20 33.47
N SER A 465 -29.34 21.52 34.77
CA SER A 465 -29.28 22.89 35.29
C SER A 465 -27.97 23.11 36.03
N PHE A 466 -27.18 24.05 35.52
CA PHE A 466 -25.94 24.50 36.14
C PHE A 466 -26.21 25.60 37.18
N ASP A 467 -25.37 25.69 38.20
CA ASP A 467 -25.46 26.73 39.24
C ASP A 467 -25.25 28.15 38.68
N GLN A 468 -24.47 28.27 37.60
CA GLN A 468 -24.20 29.54 36.90
C GLN A 468 -24.26 29.31 35.40
N SER A 469 -24.60 30.35 34.65
CA SER A 469 -24.41 30.32 33.20
C SER A 469 -22.93 30.37 32.85
N GLY A 470 -22.51 29.68 31.79
CA GLY A 470 -21.10 29.58 31.45
C GLY A 470 -20.81 28.63 30.30
N ILE A 471 -19.52 28.32 30.13
CA ILE A 471 -19.02 27.34 29.17
C ILE A 471 -18.70 26.05 29.93
N TYR A 472 -19.21 24.93 29.43
CA TYR A 472 -19.08 23.61 30.05
C TYR A 472 -18.67 22.57 29.02
N GLU A 473 -17.75 21.70 29.41
CA GLU A 473 -17.41 20.48 28.68
C GLU A 473 -18.34 19.36 29.16
N VAL A 474 -19.03 18.72 28.23
CA VAL A 474 -19.98 17.64 28.47
C VAL A 474 -19.43 16.36 27.85
N ARG A 475 -19.39 15.29 28.63
CA ARG A 475 -18.81 13.99 28.22
C ARG A 475 -19.87 12.91 28.27
N ILE A 476 -20.10 12.23 27.15
CA ILE A 476 -21.13 11.20 26.99
C ILE A 476 -20.48 9.85 26.69
N ARG A 477 -20.94 8.79 27.36
CA ARG A 477 -20.53 7.41 27.07
C ARG A 477 -21.68 6.43 27.26
N GLY A 478 -21.53 5.20 26.78
CA GLY A 478 -22.54 4.16 26.84
C GLY A 478 -23.34 4.07 25.54
N GLN A 479 -24.55 3.51 25.60
CA GLN A 479 -25.39 3.35 24.42
C GLN A 479 -26.07 4.69 24.06
N PHE A 480 -25.44 5.44 23.16
CA PHE A 480 -25.90 6.74 22.65
C PHE A 480 -25.85 6.75 21.12
N PRO A 481 -26.76 6.01 20.45
CA PRO A 481 -26.66 5.69 19.02
C PRO A 481 -26.88 6.88 18.08
N ALA A 482 -27.49 7.97 18.56
CA ALA A 482 -27.79 9.16 17.77
C ALA A 482 -27.98 10.41 18.64
N ILE A 483 -27.55 11.56 18.12
CA ILE A 483 -27.93 12.89 18.60
C ILE A 483 -28.81 13.55 17.53
N TYR A 484 -29.80 14.36 17.91
CA TYR A 484 -30.78 14.88 16.94
C TYR A 484 -31.28 16.29 17.25
N PHE A 485 -30.59 17.31 16.72
CA PHE A 485 -31.00 18.71 16.88
C PHE A 485 -32.11 19.13 15.90
N ALA A 486 -31.98 18.83 14.60
CA ALA A 486 -32.98 19.15 13.57
C ALA A 486 -33.51 20.61 13.59
N ASN A 487 -32.62 21.60 13.79
CA ASN A 487 -32.93 23.03 13.98
C ASN A 487 -33.78 23.34 15.24
N GLN A 488 -33.68 22.52 16.30
CA GLN A 488 -34.46 22.69 17.53
C GLN A 488 -33.58 22.62 18.78
N GLY A 489 -34.22 22.77 19.95
CA GLY A 489 -33.57 22.63 21.24
C GLY A 489 -32.45 23.65 21.45
N ASP A 490 -31.32 23.18 21.95
CA ASP A 490 -30.18 24.00 22.32
C ASP A 490 -29.08 23.99 21.25
N ALA A 491 -29.43 23.84 19.97
CA ALA A 491 -28.46 23.72 18.87
C ALA A 491 -27.41 24.85 18.87
N GLN A 492 -27.81 26.10 19.11
CA GLN A 492 -26.87 27.24 19.12
C GLN A 492 -26.04 27.34 20.43
N LYS A 493 -26.34 26.52 21.44
CA LYS A 493 -25.54 26.41 22.66
C LYS A 493 -24.32 25.50 22.48
N LEU A 494 -24.34 24.57 21.52
CA LEU A 494 -23.19 23.73 21.19
C LEU A 494 -22.12 24.57 20.46
N LEU A 495 -20.90 24.54 20.97
CA LEU A 495 -19.74 25.27 20.44
C LEU A 495 -18.75 24.37 19.71
N SER A 496 -18.54 23.14 20.19
CA SER A 496 -17.63 22.22 19.50
C SER A 496 -17.92 20.75 19.80
N ILE A 497 -17.52 19.91 18.85
CA ILE A 497 -17.21 18.50 19.08
C ILE A 497 -15.71 18.41 19.32
N ASP A 498 -15.32 18.01 20.53
CA ASP A 498 -13.93 17.97 20.97
C ASP A 498 -13.33 16.56 20.85
N GLN A 499 -14.17 15.52 20.88
CA GLN A 499 -13.79 14.12 20.67
C GLN A 499 -15.03 13.31 20.22
N TRP A 500 -14.91 12.45 19.22
CA TRP A 500 -15.99 11.54 18.79
C TRP A 500 -16.18 10.36 19.75
N GLY A 501 -15.07 9.87 20.30
CA GLY A 501 -14.99 8.73 21.18
C GLY A 501 -15.34 7.40 20.50
N HIS A 502 -15.63 6.39 21.30
CA HIS A 502 -15.96 5.03 20.82
C HIS A 502 -17.46 4.79 20.61
N ILE A 503 -18.25 5.86 20.41
CA ILE A 503 -19.67 5.73 20.09
C ILE A 503 -19.81 5.19 18.67
N LYS A 504 -20.46 4.04 18.56
CA LYS A 504 -20.92 3.51 17.27
C LYS A 504 -22.22 4.19 16.89
N TRP A 505 -22.16 5.08 15.93
CA TRP A 505 -23.34 5.81 15.48
C TRP A 505 -24.22 4.90 14.64
N GLU A 506 -25.51 4.85 14.98
CA GLU A 506 -26.52 4.11 14.20
C GLU A 506 -27.30 5.07 13.29
N ASN A 507 -27.41 6.35 13.67
CA ASN A 507 -28.16 7.35 12.90
C ASN A 507 -27.58 8.76 13.11
N MET A 508 -27.23 9.43 12.01
CA MET A 508 -26.68 10.79 12.00
C MET A 508 -27.52 11.78 11.19
N ILE A 509 -28.76 11.41 10.85
CA ILE A 509 -29.67 12.26 10.09
C ILE A 509 -29.94 13.53 10.89
N GLN A 510 -29.60 14.69 10.33
CA GLN A 510 -29.79 16.00 10.93
C GLN A 510 -29.20 16.14 12.35
N ALA A 511 -28.16 15.35 12.64
CA ALA A 511 -27.62 15.20 13.98
C ALA A 511 -27.28 16.54 14.62
N PHE A 512 -26.51 17.37 13.91
CA PHE A 512 -26.09 18.71 14.34
C PHE A 512 -26.77 19.84 13.57
N LYS A 513 -27.89 19.55 12.87
CA LYS A 513 -28.58 20.54 12.05
C LYS A 513 -29.01 21.76 12.89
N GLY A 514 -28.54 22.95 12.51
CA GLY A 514 -28.82 24.21 13.19
C GLY A 514 -27.83 24.60 14.28
N CYS A 515 -26.76 23.82 14.51
CA CYS A 515 -25.70 24.17 15.45
C CYS A 515 -24.78 25.26 14.87
N SER A 516 -25.33 26.46 14.68
CA SER A 516 -24.69 27.55 13.91
C SER A 516 -23.39 28.09 14.51
N ASN A 517 -23.13 27.81 15.79
CA ASN A 517 -21.93 28.22 16.52
C ASN A 517 -20.91 27.07 16.66
N MET A 518 -21.23 25.87 16.15
CA MET A 518 -20.43 24.67 16.37
C MET A 518 -19.33 24.50 15.33
N ASP A 519 -18.17 24.07 15.80
CA ASP A 519 -17.05 23.58 14.99
C ASP A 519 -16.64 22.14 15.40
N VAL A 520 -15.86 21.45 14.56
CA VAL A 520 -15.31 20.12 14.87
C VAL A 520 -13.82 20.26 15.15
N LEU A 521 -13.44 20.16 16.42
CA LEU A 521 -12.06 20.22 16.91
C LEU A 521 -11.47 18.82 17.19
N ALA A 522 -12.32 17.79 17.18
CA ALA A 522 -11.96 16.40 17.35
C ALA A 522 -10.89 15.96 16.35
N VAL A 523 -9.87 15.27 16.85
CA VAL A 523 -8.78 14.69 16.05
C VAL A 523 -8.95 13.18 15.83
N ASP A 524 -9.79 12.54 16.65
CA ASP A 524 -10.30 11.21 16.39
C ASP A 524 -11.42 11.27 15.34
N ILE A 525 -11.83 10.10 14.84
CA ILE A 525 -12.82 9.98 13.76
C ILE A 525 -14.11 9.34 14.29
N PRO A 526 -15.29 9.69 13.74
CA PRO A 526 -16.54 9.03 14.08
C PRO A 526 -16.56 7.58 13.59
N ASP A 527 -17.09 6.65 14.41
CA ASP A 527 -17.35 5.27 13.98
C ASP A 527 -18.75 5.18 13.31
N PHE A 528 -18.76 5.19 11.98
CA PHE A 528 -19.96 5.01 11.15
C PHE A 528 -20.23 3.56 10.77
N SER A 529 -19.61 2.55 11.40
CA SER A 529 -19.77 1.14 10.99
C SER A 529 -21.22 0.64 10.99
N ASN A 530 -22.12 1.32 11.72
CA ASN A 530 -23.55 1.01 11.80
C ASN A 530 -24.45 2.08 11.16
N THR A 531 -23.89 3.09 10.49
CA THR A 531 -24.63 4.19 9.85
C THR A 531 -24.64 4.02 8.33
N THR A 532 -25.78 4.28 7.69
CA THR A 532 -25.90 4.36 6.22
C THR A 532 -26.38 5.73 5.73
N ASN A 533 -26.81 6.60 6.65
CA ASN A 533 -27.42 7.89 6.31
C ASN A 533 -26.90 9.00 7.23
N ILE A 534 -26.17 9.95 6.64
CA ILE A 534 -25.63 11.15 7.31
C ILE A 534 -26.30 12.44 6.80
N SER A 535 -27.47 12.31 6.17
CA SER A 535 -28.12 13.43 5.49
C SER A 535 -28.40 14.60 6.44
N GLY A 536 -27.94 15.79 6.08
CA GLY A 536 -28.14 17.01 6.85
C GLY A 536 -27.38 17.06 8.17
N MET A 537 -26.41 16.17 8.43
CA MET A 537 -25.68 16.10 9.71
C MET A 537 -25.11 17.45 10.14
N PHE A 538 -24.57 18.25 9.22
CA PHE A 538 -24.02 19.59 9.49
C PHE A 538 -24.80 20.74 8.82
N ALA A 539 -26.06 20.51 8.46
CA ALA A 539 -26.87 21.56 7.84
C ALA A 539 -27.05 22.77 8.79
N ASN A 540 -26.89 23.99 8.28
CA ASN A 540 -26.90 25.26 9.03
C ASN A 540 -25.82 25.39 10.11
N CYS A 541 -24.73 24.63 10.04
CA CYS A 541 -23.54 24.83 10.89
C CYS A 541 -22.63 25.93 10.29
N THR A 542 -23.10 27.19 10.31
CA THR A 542 -22.42 28.32 9.65
C THR A 542 -20.99 28.60 10.16
N ALA A 543 -20.67 28.18 11.39
CA ALA A 543 -19.36 28.34 11.99
C ALA A 543 -18.40 27.16 11.74
N LEU A 544 -18.86 26.07 11.13
CA LEU A 544 -18.07 24.87 10.91
C LEU A 544 -16.88 25.17 9.98
N GLU A 545 -15.68 25.14 10.54
CA GLU A 545 -14.42 25.23 9.81
C GLU A 545 -13.84 23.83 9.62
N GLY A 546 -13.90 22.99 10.66
CA GLY A 546 -13.36 21.64 10.69
C GLY A 546 -11.84 21.59 10.82
N ASN A 547 -11.28 20.38 10.70
CA ASN A 547 -9.84 20.14 10.72
C ASN A 547 -9.48 18.95 9.81
N ASP A 548 -8.19 18.63 9.69
CA ASP A 548 -7.65 17.59 8.80
C ASP A 548 -8.19 16.16 9.10
N SER A 549 -8.86 15.93 10.24
CA SER A 549 -9.47 14.62 10.54
C SER A 549 -10.56 14.22 9.55
N PHE A 550 -11.23 15.17 8.88
CA PHE A 550 -12.29 14.88 7.90
C PHE A 550 -11.79 13.98 6.76
N GLU A 551 -10.53 14.13 6.32
CA GLU A 551 -9.90 13.30 5.27
C GLU A 551 -9.91 11.80 5.65
N ASN A 552 -9.91 11.50 6.95
CA ASN A 552 -9.75 10.14 7.48
C ASN A 552 -11.09 9.48 7.87
N TRP A 553 -12.22 10.12 7.57
CA TRP A 553 -13.53 9.54 7.89
C TRP A 553 -13.86 8.38 6.96
N ASP A 554 -14.18 7.22 7.54
CA ASP A 554 -14.69 6.08 6.78
C ASP A 554 -16.17 6.29 6.44
N VAL A 555 -16.44 6.71 5.20
CA VAL A 555 -17.78 6.89 4.66
C VAL A 555 -18.16 5.80 3.64
N SER A 556 -17.36 4.74 3.53
CA SER A 556 -17.58 3.67 2.54
C SER A 556 -18.92 2.95 2.74
N GLY A 557 -19.47 2.95 3.96
CA GLY A 557 -20.78 2.37 4.30
C GLY A 557 -21.99 3.27 4.01
N ILE A 558 -21.80 4.51 3.53
CA ILE A 558 -22.87 5.52 3.45
C ILE A 558 -23.61 5.46 2.11
N ASP A 559 -24.95 5.38 2.18
CA ASP A 559 -25.87 5.40 1.03
C ASP A 559 -26.43 6.82 0.74
N TRP A 560 -26.58 7.68 1.77
CA TRP A 560 -27.24 9.00 1.65
C TRP A 560 -26.46 10.14 2.33
N MET A 561 -26.11 11.16 1.54
CA MET A 561 -25.35 12.36 1.97
C MET A 561 -26.05 13.69 1.63
N ALA A 562 -27.35 13.65 1.32
CA ALA A 562 -28.09 14.85 0.96
C ALA A 562 -28.05 15.91 2.07
N GLU A 563 -27.91 17.19 1.71
CA GLU A 563 -27.82 18.32 2.63
C GLU A 563 -26.66 18.28 3.65
N LEU A 564 -25.67 17.37 3.54
CA LEU A 564 -24.65 17.15 4.58
C LEU A 564 -24.01 18.44 5.11
N PHE A 565 -23.60 19.34 4.21
CA PHE A 565 -22.96 20.63 4.49
C PHE A 565 -23.81 21.83 4.05
N ASN A 566 -25.14 21.66 3.97
CA ASN A 566 -26.05 22.75 3.61
C ASN A 566 -25.84 23.96 4.52
N SER A 567 -25.52 25.12 3.97
CA SER A 567 -25.27 26.39 4.65
C SER A 567 -24.13 26.34 5.68
N ALA A 568 -23.18 25.41 5.51
CA ALA A 568 -21.91 25.41 6.23
C ALA A 568 -20.95 26.41 5.58
N GLU A 569 -21.23 27.71 5.72
CA GLU A 569 -20.60 28.81 4.96
C GLU A 569 -19.06 28.81 4.99
N LYS A 570 -18.46 28.36 6.09
CA LYS A 570 -17.00 28.33 6.30
C LYS A 570 -16.34 26.99 5.98
N PHE A 571 -17.11 25.93 5.73
CA PHE A 571 -16.55 24.60 5.58
C PHE A 571 -15.74 24.49 4.28
N ASN A 572 -14.49 24.05 4.40
CA ASN A 572 -13.58 23.87 3.28
C ASN A 572 -12.47 22.84 3.58
N GLN A 573 -12.79 21.76 4.31
CA GLN A 573 -11.82 20.71 4.65
C GLN A 573 -11.71 19.65 3.56
N ASP A 574 -10.53 19.02 3.45
CA ASP A 574 -10.28 17.96 2.49
C ASP A 574 -11.17 16.74 2.76
N ILE A 575 -11.87 16.33 1.71
CA ILE A 575 -12.78 15.17 1.65
C ILE A 575 -12.57 14.41 0.33
N GLY A 576 -11.50 14.69 -0.42
CA GLY A 576 -11.25 14.10 -1.73
C GLY A 576 -10.97 12.59 -1.67
N SER A 577 -10.47 12.11 -0.52
CA SER A 577 -10.18 10.70 -0.23
C SER A 577 -11.41 9.85 0.12
N TRP A 578 -12.58 10.46 0.29
CA TRP A 578 -13.80 9.75 0.70
C TRP A 578 -14.24 8.71 -0.34
N ASP A 579 -14.47 7.48 0.11
CA ASP A 579 -15.12 6.44 -0.70
C ASP A 579 -16.63 6.67 -0.74
N VAL A 580 -17.08 7.39 -1.77
CA VAL A 580 -18.49 7.71 -2.02
C VAL A 580 -19.17 6.74 -2.99
N GLY A 581 -18.52 5.62 -3.34
CA GLY A 581 -19.01 4.70 -4.38
C GLY A 581 -20.38 4.07 -4.08
N ASN A 582 -20.80 4.01 -2.80
CA ASN A 582 -22.12 3.52 -2.40
C ASN A 582 -23.22 4.59 -2.36
N VAL A 583 -22.88 5.87 -2.49
CA VAL A 583 -23.81 6.98 -2.31
C VAL A 583 -24.81 7.05 -3.48
N ARG A 584 -26.10 7.16 -3.16
CA ARG A 584 -27.19 7.26 -4.14
C ARG A 584 -27.75 8.67 -4.32
N SER A 585 -27.54 9.56 -3.35
CA SER A 585 -28.07 10.92 -3.34
C SER A 585 -27.10 11.90 -2.69
N MET A 586 -26.73 12.93 -3.46
CA MET A 586 -25.88 14.06 -3.05
C MET A 586 -26.62 15.41 -3.19
N GLY A 587 -27.96 15.37 -3.32
CA GLY A 587 -28.78 16.56 -3.49
C GLY A 587 -28.54 17.58 -2.37
N SER A 588 -28.31 18.83 -2.76
CA SER A 588 -28.09 19.96 -1.85
C SER A 588 -26.92 19.80 -0.88
N MET A 589 -25.95 18.90 -1.15
CA MET A 589 -24.86 18.58 -0.21
C MET A 589 -24.08 19.84 0.23
N PHE A 590 -23.76 20.74 -0.70
CA PHE A 590 -22.98 21.96 -0.46
C PHE A 590 -23.77 23.25 -0.75
N ILE A 591 -25.11 23.20 -0.72
CA ILE A 591 -25.93 24.40 -0.92
C ILE A 591 -25.51 25.48 0.08
N GLY A 592 -25.14 26.68 -0.35
CA GLY A 592 -24.72 27.79 0.52
C GLY A 592 -23.39 27.60 1.25
N ALA A 593 -22.62 26.54 0.97
CA ALA A 593 -21.26 26.37 1.49
C ALA A 593 -20.28 27.30 0.72
N SER A 594 -20.40 28.60 0.96
CA SER A 594 -19.78 29.65 0.13
C SER A 594 -18.25 29.60 0.05
N SER A 595 -17.58 29.05 1.07
CA SER A 595 -16.12 28.89 1.10
C SER A 595 -15.63 27.56 0.51
N PHE A 596 -16.52 26.60 0.22
CA PHE A 596 -16.12 25.26 -0.21
C PHE A 596 -15.50 25.27 -1.61
N ASN A 597 -14.28 24.73 -1.74
CA ASN A 597 -13.51 24.66 -2.97
C ASN A 597 -12.43 23.55 -2.91
N GLN A 598 -12.74 22.39 -2.32
CA GLN A 598 -11.81 21.26 -2.21
C GLN A 598 -11.92 20.29 -3.38
N ASP A 599 -10.79 19.65 -3.71
CA ASP A 599 -10.69 18.70 -4.82
C ASP A 599 -11.48 17.42 -4.52
N ILE A 600 -12.53 17.21 -5.31
CA ILE A 600 -13.43 16.05 -5.25
C ILE A 600 -13.52 15.37 -6.63
N GLY A 601 -12.59 15.67 -7.55
CA GLY A 601 -12.58 15.12 -8.90
C GLY A 601 -12.38 13.60 -8.94
N GLY A 602 -11.77 13.04 -7.90
CA GLY A 602 -11.51 11.60 -7.73
C GLY A 602 -12.69 10.76 -7.24
N TRP A 603 -13.84 11.37 -6.90
CA TRP A 603 -15.01 10.65 -6.38
C TRP A 603 -15.68 9.74 -7.43
N ASP A 604 -16.02 8.52 -7.03
CA ASP A 604 -16.88 7.62 -7.82
C ASP A 604 -18.36 7.96 -7.57
N VAL A 605 -18.92 8.81 -8.44
CA VAL A 605 -20.33 9.23 -8.37
C VAL A 605 -21.27 8.38 -9.23
N GLY A 606 -20.79 7.26 -9.80
CA GLY A 606 -21.54 6.47 -10.79
C GLY A 606 -22.87 5.90 -10.27
N ASN A 607 -23.05 5.76 -8.96
CA ASN A 607 -24.29 5.28 -8.34
C ASN A 607 -25.29 6.40 -7.94
N VAL A 608 -24.93 7.67 -8.14
CA VAL A 608 -25.76 8.83 -7.74
C VAL A 608 -26.87 9.06 -8.77
N SER A 609 -28.13 9.13 -8.32
CA SER A 609 -29.28 9.39 -9.20
C SER A 609 -29.76 10.85 -9.18
N THR A 610 -29.35 11.65 -8.19
CA THR A 610 -29.74 13.06 -8.06
C THR A 610 -28.61 13.92 -7.50
N MET A 611 -28.32 15.01 -8.20
CA MET A 611 -27.37 16.07 -7.83
C MET A 611 -28.05 17.44 -7.77
N GLN A 612 -29.37 17.47 -7.59
CA GLN A 612 -30.15 18.70 -7.48
C GLN A 612 -29.53 19.65 -6.45
N ALA A 613 -29.28 20.91 -6.85
CA ALA A 613 -28.76 21.98 -6.00
C ALA A 613 -27.45 21.67 -5.26
N MET A 614 -26.67 20.67 -5.69
CA MET A 614 -25.50 20.20 -4.95
C MET A 614 -24.52 21.32 -4.59
N PHE A 615 -24.25 22.25 -5.52
CA PHE A 615 -23.35 23.40 -5.35
C PHE A 615 -24.08 24.75 -5.40
N GLN A 616 -25.41 24.77 -5.18
CA GLN A 616 -26.17 26.02 -5.25
C GLN A 616 -25.63 27.02 -4.20
N GLY A 617 -25.09 28.16 -4.64
CA GLY A 617 -24.52 29.18 -3.76
C GLY A 617 -23.17 28.82 -3.13
N ALA A 618 -22.50 27.76 -3.59
CA ALA A 618 -21.10 27.48 -3.27
C ALA A 618 -20.20 28.47 -4.06
N GLU A 619 -20.18 29.73 -3.63
CA GLU A 619 -19.64 30.85 -4.42
C GLU A 619 -18.17 30.66 -4.86
N SER A 620 -17.35 30.00 -4.05
CA SER A 620 -15.92 29.77 -4.30
C SER A 620 -15.61 28.48 -5.10
N PHE A 621 -16.58 27.58 -5.28
CA PHE A 621 -16.33 26.27 -5.87
C PHE A 621 -15.94 26.37 -7.35
N ASN A 622 -14.76 25.85 -7.69
CA ASN A 622 -14.20 25.84 -9.03
C ASN A 622 -13.18 24.70 -9.24
N GLN A 623 -13.44 23.51 -8.67
CA GLN A 623 -12.56 22.34 -8.81
C GLN A 623 -12.96 21.43 -9.96
N ASP A 624 -11.97 20.76 -10.56
CA ASP A 624 -12.17 19.88 -11.71
C ASP A 624 -13.00 18.65 -11.31
N ILE A 625 -14.15 18.51 -11.98
CA ILE A 625 -15.10 17.40 -11.84
C ILE A 625 -15.47 16.82 -13.22
N GLY A 626 -14.68 17.14 -14.25
CA GLY A 626 -14.93 16.69 -15.63
C GLY A 626 -14.85 15.17 -15.79
N GLY A 627 -14.13 14.49 -14.87
CA GLY A 627 -13.98 13.03 -14.83
C GLY A 627 -15.13 12.23 -14.23
N TRP A 628 -16.16 12.89 -13.66
CA TRP A 628 -17.29 12.21 -13.04
C TRP A 628 -18.18 11.44 -14.03
N ASP A 629 -18.58 10.21 -13.67
CA ASP A 629 -19.61 9.47 -14.39
C ASP A 629 -21.02 9.85 -13.89
N VAL A 630 -21.64 10.81 -14.59
CA VAL A 630 -22.98 11.31 -14.27
C VAL A 630 -24.10 10.60 -15.05
N GLY A 631 -23.82 9.48 -15.73
CA GLY A 631 -24.77 8.83 -16.65
C GLY A 631 -26.07 8.32 -16.00
N ASN A 632 -26.07 8.12 -14.69
CA ASN A 632 -27.24 7.68 -13.90
C ASN A 632 -28.03 8.83 -13.25
N VAL A 633 -27.58 10.08 -13.40
CA VAL A 633 -28.25 11.26 -12.82
C VAL A 633 -29.51 11.61 -13.61
N GLU A 634 -30.67 11.69 -12.94
CA GLU A 634 -31.95 12.02 -13.58
C GLU A 634 -32.30 13.52 -13.53
N THR A 635 -31.73 14.26 -12.55
CA THR A 635 -32.01 15.69 -12.33
C THR A 635 -30.78 16.46 -11.88
N MET A 636 -30.51 17.58 -12.56
CA MET A 636 -29.44 18.56 -12.26
C MET A 636 -30.01 19.95 -11.97
N LEU A 637 -31.28 20.02 -11.57
CA LEU A 637 -31.97 21.26 -11.18
C LEU A 637 -31.09 22.07 -10.21
N GLN A 638 -30.81 23.33 -10.54
CA GLN A 638 -30.04 24.27 -9.71
C GLN A 638 -28.62 23.83 -9.31
N MET A 639 -28.03 22.81 -9.95
CA MET A 639 -26.78 22.19 -9.49
C MET A 639 -25.66 23.20 -9.20
N PHE A 640 -25.44 24.18 -10.07
CA PHE A 640 -24.42 25.24 -9.93
C PHE A 640 -25.03 26.64 -9.76
N ALA A 641 -26.31 26.74 -9.38
CA ALA A 641 -26.99 28.02 -9.27
C ALA A 641 -26.30 28.91 -8.22
N GLY A 642 -25.70 30.03 -8.62
CA GLY A 642 -24.96 30.93 -7.74
C GLY A 642 -23.54 30.48 -7.37
N ALA A 643 -23.02 29.39 -7.97
CA ALA A 643 -21.60 29.03 -7.89
C ALA A 643 -20.79 30.00 -8.78
N ARG A 644 -20.56 31.22 -8.27
CA ARG A 644 -20.07 32.35 -9.06
C ARG A 644 -18.70 32.15 -9.70
N ALA A 645 -17.82 31.39 -9.06
CA ALA A 645 -16.48 31.09 -9.54
C ALA A 645 -16.40 29.90 -10.51
N PHE A 646 -17.46 29.07 -10.59
CA PHE A 646 -17.42 27.81 -11.33
C PHE A 646 -17.27 28.02 -12.84
N ASN A 647 -16.20 27.47 -13.42
CA ASN A 647 -15.88 27.55 -14.84
C ASN A 647 -15.02 26.35 -15.32
N GLN A 648 -15.26 25.15 -14.80
CA GLN A 648 -14.49 23.94 -15.13
C GLN A 648 -15.11 23.16 -16.30
N ASP A 649 -14.27 22.47 -17.08
CA ASP A 649 -14.69 21.68 -18.24
C ASP A 649 -15.51 20.46 -17.80
N ILE A 650 -16.76 20.44 -18.24
CA ILE A 650 -17.74 19.37 -18.02
C ILE A 650 -18.38 18.92 -19.34
N GLY A 651 -17.78 19.27 -20.48
CA GLY A 651 -18.31 18.98 -21.82
C GLY A 651 -18.40 17.48 -22.11
N ASN A 652 -17.56 16.68 -21.46
CA ASN A 652 -17.51 15.22 -21.62
C ASN A 652 -18.58 14.44 -20.82
N TRP A 653 -19.40 15.12 -20.02
CA TRP A 653 -20.43 14.46 -19.22
C TRP A 653 -21.54 13.84 -20.08
N ASN A 654 -21.93 12.61 -19.75
CA ASN A 654 -23.10 11.97 -20.34
C ASN A 654 -24.38 12.40 -19.61
N VAL A 655 -25.06 13.42 -20.12
CA VAL A 655 -26.30 13.95 -19.53
C VAL A 655 -27.59 13.38 -20.15
N SER A 656 -27.50 12.33 -20.97
CA SER A 656 -28.68 11.81 -21.72
C SER A 656 -29.83 11.35 -20.83
N SER A 657 -29.56 11.01 -19.56
CA SER A 657 -30.58 10.56 -18.59
C SER A 657 -31.30 11.71 -17.88
N VAL A 658 -30.80 12.94 -18.00
CA VAL A 658 -31.30 14.11 -17.28
C VAL A 658 -32.55 14.66 -17.99
N ASN A 659 -33.64 14.82 -17.24
CA ASN A 659 -34.90 15.41 -17.77
C ASN A 659 -35.21 16.82 -17.22
N ARG A 660 -34.51 17.25 -16.15
CA ARG A 660 -34.71 18.56 -15.51
C ARG A 660 -33.36 19.27 -15.26
N MET A 661 -33.17 20.43 -15.90
CA MET A 661 -31.96 21.26 -15.80
C MET A 661 -32.26 22.75 -15.51
N ALA A 662 -33.50 23.08 -15.12
CA ALA A 662 -33.85 24.46 -14.81
C ALA A 662 -32.91 25.07 -13.76
N SER A 663 -32.54 26.32 -14.00
CA SER A 663 -31.56 27.10 -13.21
C SER A 663 -30.18 26.44 -13.02
N MET A 664 -29.78 25.41 -13.79
CA MET A 664 -28.53 24.68 -13.54
C MET A 664 -27.30 25.60 -13.37
N PHE A 665 -27.18 26.64 -14.19
CA PHE A 665 -26.11 27.66 -14.15
C PHE A 665 -26.63 29.05 -13.78
N GLY A 666 -27.81 29.15 -13.17
CA GLY A 666 -28.39 30.44 -12.80
C GLY A 666 -27.47 31.20 -11.84
N SER A 667 -26.96 32.36 -12.24
CA SER A 667 -26.00 33.20 -11.50
C SER A 667 -24.59 32.59 -11.35
N ALA A 668 -24.25 31.57 -12.13
CA ALA A 668 -22.87 31.10 -12.30
C ALA A 668 -22.09 32.10 -13.19
N ALA A 669 -21.70 33.23 -12.59
CA ALA A 669 -21.24 34.41 -13.32
C ALA A 669 -19.99 34.18 -14.20
N ALA A 670 -19.10 33.26 -13.82
CA ALA A 670 -17.87 32.95 -14.54
C ALA A 670 -18.02 31.84 -15.61
N PHE A 671 -19.13 31.08 -15.61
CA PHE A 671 -19.27 29.89 -16.44
C PHE A 671 -19.33 30.23 -17.93
N ASN A 672 -18.40 29.67 -18.71
CA ASN A 672 -18.31 29.82 -20.17
C ASN A 672 -17.55 28.65 -20.83
N GLN A 673 -17.94 27.41 -20.53
CA GLN A 673 -17.28 26.19 -21.03
C GLN A 673 -18.08 25.52 -22.16
N ASP A 674 -17.39 24.65 -22.92
CA ASP A 674 -18.00 23.83 -23.97
C ASP A 674 -18.98 22.81 -23.40
N ILE A 675 -20.24 22.94 -23.80
CA ILE A 675 -21.33 21.99 -23.49
C ILE A 675 -22.08 21.56 -24.74
N SER A 676 -21.52 21.84 -25.93
CA SER A 676 -22.14 21.55 -27.23
C SER A 676 -22.35 20.04 -27.45
N GLY A 677 -21.51 19.20 -26.84
CA GLY A 677 -21.57 17.73 -26.95
C GLY A 677 -22.65 17.05 -26.11
N TRP A 678 -23.39 17.79 -25.28
CA TRP A 678 -24.43 17.23 -24.40
C TRP A 678 -25.67 16.77 -25.16
N ASP A 679 -26.15 15.55 -24.85
CA ASP A 679 -27.47 15.07 -25.30
C ASP A 679 -28.57 15.58 -24.37
N VAL A 680 -29.18 16.71 -24.72
CA VAL A 680 -30.29 17.34 -23.98
C VAL A 680 -31.68 16.93 -24.47
N SER A 681 -31.78 15.91 -25.36
CA SER A 681 -33.04 15.54 -26.02
C SER A 681 -34.13 15.09 -25.06
N ASN A 682 -33.80 14.69 -23.82
CA ASN A 682 -34.78 14.30 -22.79
C ASN A 682 -35.23 15.45 -21.87
N VAL A 683 -34.65 16.65 -22.01
CA VAL A 683 -34.96 17.79 -21.13
C VAL A 683 -36.27 18.47 -21.54
N THR A 684 -37.14 18.71 -20.56
CA THR A 684 -38.43 19.41 -20.80
C THR A 684 -38.49 20.82 -20.22
N ASP A 685 -37.60 21.16 -19.29
CA ASP A 685 -37.59 22.45 -18.56
C ASP A 685 -36.16 23.00 -18.46
N MET A 686 -35.94 24.11 -19.17
CA MET A 686 -34.68 24.89 -19.20
C MET A 686 -34.90 26.30 -18.65
N SER A 687 -36.00 26.54 -17.93
CA SER A 687 -36.30 27.85 -17.36
C SER A 687 -35.14 28.33 -16.48
N THR A 688 -34.77 29.59 -16.63
CA THR A 688 -33.69 30.27 -15.87
C THR A 688 -32.31 29.60 -15.92
N MET A 689 -32.06 28.65 -16.83
CA MET A 689 -30.83 27.84 -16.84
C MET A 689 -29.53 28.66 -16.78
N PHE A 690 -29.49 29.80 -17.48
CA PHE A 690 -28.35 30.74 -17.53
C PHE A 690 -28.73 32.15 -17.01
N LEU A 691 -29.77 32.26 -16.18
CA LEU A 691 -30.22 33.53 -15.59
C LEU A 691 -29.06 34.19 -14.82
N PHE A 692 -28.61 35.40 -15.18
CA PHE A 692 -27.43 36.08 -14.61
C PHE A 692 -26.07 35.37 -14.82
N ALA A 693 -25.95 34.44 -15.77
CA ALA A 693 -24.65 33.90 -16.18
C ALA A 693 -23.93 34.92 -17.09
N THR A 694 -23.34 35.95 -16.48
CA THR A 694 -22.89 37.17 -17.19
C THR A 694 -21.78 36.95 -18.22
N SER A 695 -20.97 35.90 -18.07
CA SER A 695 -19.86 35.57 -18.98
C SER A 695 -20.24 34.52 -20.04
N PHE A 696 -21.42 33.92 -19.95
CA PHE A 696 -21.79 32.80 -20.80
C PHE A 696 -22.07 33.26 -22.24
N ASN A 697 -21.25 32.77 -23.18
CA ASN A 697 -21.36 33.00 -24.61
C ASN A 697 -20.71 31.88 -25.44
N TYR A 698 -20.69 30.64 -24.93
CA TYR A 698 -20.18 29.50 -25.70
C TYR A 698 -21.22 29.08 -26.76
N ASP A 699 -20.79 28.47 -27.86
CA ASP A 699 -21.67 27.99 -28.94
C ASP A 699 -22.20 26.57 -28.66
N PHE A 700 -23.52 26.39 -28.71
CA PHE A 700 -24.22 25.13 -28.45
C PHE A 700 -25.48 25.01 -29.32
N ASP A 701 -25.41 25.56 -30.53
CA ASP A 701 -26.49 25.53 -31.52
C ASP A 701 -26.97 24.09 -31.86
N GLY A 702 -26.10 23.10 -31.73
CA GLY A 702 -26.35 21.68 -32.02
C GLY A 702 -27.26 20.93 -31.05
N TRP A 703 -27.72 21.55 -29.96
CA TRP A 703 -28.63 20.92 -28.99
C TRP A 703 -30.00 20.58 -29.59
N ASP A 704 -30.46 19.34 -29.37
CA ASP A 704 -31.85 18.95 -29.65
C ASP A 704 -32.79 19.42 -28.53
N VAL A 705 -33.34 20.62 -28.69
CA VAL A 705 -34.29 21.22 -27.75
C VAL A 705 -35.76 20.92 -28.08
N SER A 706 -36.03 19.99 -29.01
CA SER A 706 -37.39 19.75 -29.53
C SER A 706 -38.39 19.29 -28.47
N ASN A 707 -37.94 18.72 -27.35
CA ASN A 707 -38.79 18.29 -26.23
C ASN A 707 -38.98 19.35 -25.12
N VAL A 708 -38.33 20.51 -25.22
CA VAL A 708 -38.41 21.56 -24.21
C VAL A 708 -39.76 22.28 -24.25
N ILE A 709 -40.36 22.48 -23.09
CA ILE A 709 -41.67 23.12 -22.89
C ILE A 709 -41.53 24.53 -22.29
N ASP A 710 -40.54 24.75 -21.42
CA ASP A 710 -40.31 26.01 -20.70
C ASP A 710 -38.86 26.50 -20.87
N MET A 711 -38.71 27.68 -21.46
CA MET A 711 -37.44 28.43 -21.61
C MET A 711 -37.53 29.82 -20.96
N GLY A 712 -38.48 30.01 -20.03
CA GLY A 712 -38.71 31.27 -19.34
C GLY A 712 -37.45 31.78 -18.68
N SER A 713 -37.06 33.02 -19.01
CA SER A 713 -35.90 33.73 -18.44
C SER A 713 -34.57 32.97 -18.58
N MET A 714 -34.45 32.04 -19.54
CA MET A 714 -33.27 31.19 -19.71
C MET A 714 -31.96 31.97 -19.75
N PHE A 715 -31.90 33.09 -20.48
CA PHE A 715 -30.72 33.94 -20.63
C PHE A 715 -30.90 35.34 -20.01
N GLN A 716 -31.91 35.54 -19.17
CA GLN A 716 -32.17 36.86 -18.61
C GLN A 716 -30.93 37.37 -17.85
N ASN A 717 -30.47 38.59 -18.16
CA ASN A 717 -29.22 39.19 -17.65
C ASN A 717 -27.92 38.41 -17.94
N ALA A 718 -27.90 37.48 -18.90
CA ALA A 718 -26.67 36.93 -19.45
C ALA A 718 -26.06 37.95 -20.42
N SER A 719 -25.32 38.93 -19.89
CA SER A 719 -24.89 40.10 -20.64
C SER A 719 -23.95 39.84 -21.81
N ALA A 720 -23.18 38.74 -21.77
CA ALA A 720 -22.29 38.33 -22.86
C ALA A 720 -22.99 37.48 -23.92
N PHE A 721 -24.22 37.03 -23.69
CA PHE A 721 -24.90 36.06 -24.55
C PHE A 721 -25.25 36.67 -25.92
N ASP A 722 -24.63 36.14 -26.96
CA ASP A 722 -24.80 36.52 -28.37
C ASP A 722 -24.53 35.31 -29.29
N GLN A 723 -25.42 34.32 -29.26
CA GLN A 723 -25.30 33.07 -30.04
C GLN A 723 -26.41 32.89 -31.07
N ASP A 724 -26.11 32.15 -32.14
CA ASP A 724 -27.04 31.80 -33.21
C ASP A 724 -27.91 30.60 -32.80
N LEU A 725 -29.21 30.82 -32.60
CA LEU A 725 -30.16 29.77 -32.19
C LEU A 725 -31.03 29.27 -33.35
N SER A 726 -30.57 29.47 -34.59
CA SER A 726 -31.35 29.11 -35.79
C SER A 726 -31.60 27.60 -35.96
N LEU A 727 -30.78 26.75 -35.34
CA LEU A 727 -30.96 25.29 -35.41
C LEU A 727 -31.99 24.73 -34.42
N TRP A 728 -32.45 25.55 -33.46
CA TRP A 728 -33.33 25.09 -32.40
C TRP A 728 -34.78 24.89 -32.86
N ASP A 729 -35.33 23.70 -32.63
CA ASP A 729 -36.76 23.43 -32.80
C ASP A 729 -37.55 23.82 -31.54
N VAL A 730 -38.12 25.02 -31.55
CA VAL A 730 -38.95 25.55 -30.44
C VAL A 730 -40.44 25.20 -30.56
N SER A 731 -40.81 24.23 -31.41
CA SER A 731 -42.21 23.89 -31.72
C SER A 731 -43.05 23.46 -30.51
N ASN A 732 -42.43 22.94 -29.44
CA ASN A 732 -43.11 22.50 -28.21
C ASN A 732 -43.07 23.53 -27.07
N VAL A 733 -42.35 24.64 -27.22
CA VAL A 733 -42.17 25.63 -26.16
C VAL A 733 -43.46 26.43 -25.96
N THR A 734 -43.87 26.56 -24.71
CA THR A 734 -45.08 27.29 -24.31
C THR A 734 -44.78 28.59 -23.56
N ASP A 735 -43.58 28.73 -22.99
CA ASP A 735 -43.15 29.93 -22.27
C ASP A 735 -41.70 30.32 -22.62
N MET A 736 -41.53 31.54 -23.15
CA MET A 736 -40.25 32.22 -23.37
C MET A 736 -40.26 33.63 -22.75
N THR A 737 -41.01 33.79 -21.66
CA THR A 737 -41.11 35.06 -20.94
C THR A 737 -39.75 35.49 -20.42
N SER A 738 -39.36 36.71 -20.75
CA SER A 738 -38.08 37.34 -20.40
C SER A 738 -36.82 36.61 -20.86
N MET A 739 -36.92 35.68 -21.84
CA MET A 739 -35.80 34.83 -22.26
C MET A 739 -34.51 35.61 -22.57
N PHE A 740 -34.59 36.72 -23.32
CA PHE A 740 -33.42 37.53 -23.68
C PHE A 740 -33.40 38.92 -23.02
N LEU A 741 -34.14 39.11 -21.92
CA LEU A 741 -34.15 40.41 -21.25
C LEU A 741 -32.75 40.75 -20.70
N ASN A 742 -32.19 41.89 -21.11
CA ASN A 742 -30.83 42.36 -20.76
C ASN A 742 -29.71 41.39 -21.20
N THR A 743 -29.84 40.77 -22.37
CA THR A 743 -28.75 40.02 -23.02
C THR A 743 -27.93 40.91 -23.95
N GLY A 744 -26.79 40.38 -24.41
CA GLY A 744 -25.95 40.98 -25.44
C GLY A 744 -26.32 40.61 -26.87
N LEU A 745 -27.53 40.04 -27.10
CA LEU A 745 -27.90 39.43 -28.37
C LEU A 745 -27.83 40.44 -29.53
N SER A 746 -26.96 40.15 -30.50
CA SER A 746 -26.72 41.00 -31.66
C SER A 746 -27.91 40.98 -32.62
N LEU A 747 -27.96 42.02 -33.45
CA LEU A 747 -28.95 42.18 -34.51
C LEU A 747 -28.93 40.98 -35.49
N ILE A 748 -27.73 40.52 -35.86
CA ILE A 748 -27.53 39.41 -36.80
C ILE A 748 -28.07 38.10 -36.22
N ASN A 749 -27.71 37.77 -34.97
CA ASN A 749 -28.15 36.53 -34.35
C ASN A 749 -29.66 36.55 -34.04
N TYR A 750 -30.22 37.70 -33.68
CA TYR A 750 -31.67 37.83 -33.50
C TYR A 750 -32.44 37.67 -34.83
N ASP A 751 -31.95 38.27 -35.92
CA ASP A 751 -32.53 38.11 -37.25
C ASP A 751 -32.50 36.64 -37.72
N ARG A 752 -31.36 35.94 -37.55
CA ARG A 752 -31.23 34.52 -37.89
C ARG A 752 -32.19 33.64 -37.10
N THR A 753 -32.27 33.87 -35.79
CA THR A 753 -33.18 33.16 -34.88
C THR A 753 -34.63 33.32 -35.32
N LEU A 754 -35.09 34.56 -35.53
CA LEU A 754 -36.47 34.84 -35.95
C LEU A 754 -36.81 34.24 -37.31
N ASN A 755 -35.90 34.34 -38.29
CA ASN A 755 -36.10 33.77 -39.63
C ASN A 755 -36.24 32.24 -39.56
N ALA A 756 -35.34 31.56 -38.86
CA ALA A 756 -35.37 30.11 -38.74
C ALA A 756 -36.61 29.60 -37.99
N TRP A 757 -36.98 30.26 -36.88
CA TRP A 757 -38.16 29.87 -36.11
C TRP A 757 -39.46 30.08 -36.88
N ALA A 758 -39.54 31.09 -37.76
CA ALA A 758 -40.70 31.29 -38.62
C ALA A 758 -40.87 30.16 -39.67
N ASP A 759 -39.79 29.49 -40.05
CA ASP A 759 -39.80 28.38 -41.00
C ASP A 759 -40.11 27.01 -40.36
N LEU A 760 -40.21 26.94 -39.02
CA LEU A 760 -40.58 25.72 -38.31
C LEU A 760 -42.01 25.26 -38.67
N PRO A 761 -42.24 23.95 -38.83
CA PRO A 761 -43.48 23.44 -39.42
C PRO A 761 -44.71 23.65 -38.53
N ASN A 762 -44.58 23.67 -37.20
CA ASN A 762 -45.70 23.82 -36.26
C ASN A 762 -45.27 24.48 -34.94
N LEU A 763 -45.48 25.79 -34.77
CA LEU A 763 -45.29 26.47 -33.49
C LEU A 763 -46.53 26.38 -32.58
N GLN A 764 -46.34 26.42 -31.26
CA GLN A 764 -47.43 26.63 -30.30
C GLN A 764 -48.06 28.01 -30.47
N THR A 765 -49.36 28.14 -30.16
CA THR A 765 -50.07 29.42 -30.27
C THR A 765 -50.06 30.21 -28.96
N ASN A 766 -50.08 31.55 -29.04
CA ASN A 766 -50.13 32.46 -27.89
C ASN A 766 -48.92 32.37 -26.93
N VAL A 767 -47.75 32.01 -27.44
CA VAL A 767 -46.51 31.98 -26.66
C VAL A 767 -46.08 33.42 -26.33
N ALA A 768 -45.69 33.65 -25.08
CA ALA A 768 -45.06 34.90 -24.67
C ALA A 768 -43.56 34.84 -24.97
N PHE A 769 -43.07 35.75 -25.82
CA PHE A 769 -41.66 35.82 -26.19
C PHE A 769 -41.14 37.23 -25.94
N ASN A 770 -40.18 37.36 -25.01
CA ASN A 770 -39.60 38.65 -24.67
C ASN A 770 -38.10 38.64 -24.99
N ALA A 771 -37.76 39.32 -26.07
CA ALA A 771 -36.38 39.52 -26.51
C ALA A 771 -35.72 40.78 -25.90
N GLY A 772 -36.39 41.46 -24.95
CA GLY A 772 -35.84 42.62 -24.28
C GLY A 772 -35.61 43.80 -25.23
N SER A 773 -34.38 44.32 -25.26
CA SER A 773 -33.95 45.41 -26.14
C SER A 773 -33.43 44.94 -27.50
N SER A 774 -33.45 43.63 -27.80
CA SER A 774 -32.95 43.09 -29.06
C SER A 774 -33.72 43.68 -30.25
N GLN A 775 -33.00 44.14 -31.27
CA GLN A 775 -33.57 44.79 -32.45
C GLN A 775 -33.36 43.90 -33.68
N PHE A 776 -34.27 44.00 -34.65
CA PHE A 776 -34.22 43.21 -35.90
C PHE A 776 -34.10 44.12 -37.13
N CYS A 777 -33.66 43.57 -38.26
CA CYS A 777 -33.74 44.21 -39.58
C CYS A 777 -34.32 43.27 -40.64
N GLU A 778 -33.59 42.21 -40.98
CA GLU A 778 -33.94 41.34 -42.10
C GLU A 778 -35.08 40.37 -41.76
N SER A 779 -35.38 40.15 -40.48
CA SER A 779 -36.42 39.22 -40.04
C SER A 779 -37.79 39.87 -39.81
N ALA A 780 -38.03 41.08 -40.32
CA ALA A 780 -39.30 41.80 -40.13
C ALA A 780 -40.52 41.00 -40.61
N GLU A 781 -40.42 40.34 -41.77
CA GLU A 781 -41.49 39.50 -42.31
C GLU A 781 -41.69 38.23 -41.48
N ALA A 782 -40.61 37.54 -41.09
CA ALA A 782 -40.62 36.35 -40.26
C ALA A 782 -41.26 36.62 -38.88
N ARG A 783 -40.84 37.71 -38.23
CA ARG A 783 -41.40 38.17 -36.95
C ARG A 783 -42.91 38.42 -37.06
N GLN A 784 -43.34 39.16 -38.09
CA GLN A 784 -44.76 39.46 -38.28
C GLN A 784 -45.57 38.20 -38.61
N PHE A 785 -45.01 37.26 -39.38
CA PHE A 785 -45.62 35.97 -39.65
C PHE A 785 -45.87 35.15 -38.37
N ILE A 786 -44.91 35.11 -37.46
CA ILE A 786 -45.05 34.43 -36.15
C ILE A 786 -46.20 35.05 -35.34
N ILE A 787 -46.28 36.38 -35.28
CA ILE A 787 -47.34 37.12 -34.58
C ILE A 787 -48.71 36.85 -35.21
N ASP A 788 -48.83 36.98 -36.53
CA ASP A 788 -50.12 36.92 -37.23
C ASP A 788 -50.66 35.48 -37.34
N THR A 789 -49.78 34.49 -37.53
CA THR A 789 -50.16 33.10 -37.76
C THR A 789 -50.35 32.33 -36.45
N TYR A 790 -49.45 32.53 -35.48
CA TYR A 790 -49.44 31.78 -34.22
C TYR A 790 -49.90 32.62 -33.01
N GLY A 791 -50.12 33.93 -33.17
CA GLY A 791 -50.63 34.78 -32.08
C GLY A 791 -49.62 35.03 -30.97
N TRP A 792 -48.31 34.91 -31.25
CA TRP A 792 -47.28 35.15 -30.24
C TRP A 792 -47.31 36.60 -29.74
N ASN A 793 -47.06 36.77 -28.45
CA ASN A 793 -46.84 38.09 -27.84
C ASN A 793 -45.33 38.38 -27.81
N VAL A 794 -44.84 38.98 -28.90
CA VAL A 794 -43.42 39.34 -29.06
C VAL A 794 -43.15 40.73 -28.49
N MET A 795 -42.30 40.80 -27.46
CA MET A 795 -41.80 42.04 -26.85
C MET A 795 -40.30 42.16 -27.13
N ASP A 796 -39.92 43.08 -28.01
CA ASP A 796 -38.53 43.32 -28.42
C ASP A 796 -38.27 44.82 -28.66
N GLY A 797 -37.03 45.17 -29.04
CA GLY A 797 -36.59 46.54 -29.30
C GLY A 797 -37.12 47.15 -30.60
N GLY A 798 -37.91 46.40 -31.38
CA GLY A 798 -38.43 46.82 -32.69
C GLY A 798 -37.40 46.75 -33.82
N GLU A 799 -37.81 47.22 -35.00
CA GLU A 799 -36.92 47.38 -36.16
C GLU A 799 -35.83 48.40 -35.81
N SER A 800 -34.56 48.04 -36.05
CA SER A 800 -33.44 48.94 -35.79
C SER A 800 -33.56 50.20 -36.66
N PRO A 801 -33.31 51.41 -36.11
CA PRO A 801 -33.30 52.62 -36.92
C PRO A 801 -32.21 52.62 -38.01
N LEU A 802 -31.26 51.68 -37.95
CA LEU A 802 -30.13 51.53 -38.87
C LEU A 802 -30.41 50.60 -40.06
N CYS A 803 -31.56 49.90 -40.10
CA CYS A 803 -31.84 48.88 -41.12
C CYS A 803 -31.81 49.38 -42.58
N ASN A 804 -31.93 50.69 -42.80
CA ASN A 804 -31.99 51.28 -44.14
C ASN A 804 -31.13 52.55 -44.24
N GLN A 805 -30.14 52.71 -43.35
CA GLN A 805 -29.18 53.81 -43.41
C GLN A 805 -27.85 53.29 -43.98
N ASP A 806 -27.19 54.13 -44.76
CA ASP A 806 -25.82 53.99 -45.27
C ASP A 806 -25.25 55.40 -45.12
N ASN A 807 -24.77 55.69 -43.90
CA ASN A 807 -24.47 57.04 -43.44
C ASN A 807 -23.13 57.56 -43.97
N ASP A 808 -22.19 56.66 -44.28
CA ASP A 808 -20.89 57.00 -44.85
C ASP A 808 -20.84 56.84 -46.38
N GLY A 809 -21.83 56.17 -46.98
CA GLY A 809 -22.04 56.08 -48.42
C GLY A 809 -21.10 55.08 -49.11
N ASP A 810 -20.63 54.08 -48.37
CA ASP A 810 -19.71 53.05 -48.87
C ASP A 810 -20.43 51.92 -49.65
N GLY A 811 -21.77 51.86 -49.54
CA GLY A 811 -22.63 50.89 -50.20
C GLY A 811 -23.03 49.69 -49.34
N VAL A 812 -22.63 49.66 -48.07
CA VAL A 812 -23.09 48.73 -47.03
C VAL A 812 -24.03 49.50 -46.10
N PHE A 813 -25.14 48.89 -45.71
CA PHE A 813 -26.06 49.56 -44.79
C PHE A 813 -25.48 49.53 -43.36
N ASP A 814 -25.64 50.61 -42.59
CA ASP A 814 -25.15 50.82 -41.21
C ASP A 814 -25.36 49.63 -40.25
N HIS A 815 -26.42 48.83 -40.44
CA HIS A 815 -26.71 47.66 -39.60
C HIS A 815 -25.97 46.38 -40.02
N LYS A 816 -25.31 46.42 -41.18
CA LYS A 816 -24.40 45.43 -41.75
C LYS A 816 -22.98 45.99 -41.88
N ASP A 817 -22.77 47.22 -41.43
CA ASP A 817 -21.52 47.96 -41.54
C ASP A 817 -20.88 48.03 -40.15
N ASP A 818 -19.80 47.25 -39.98
CA ASP A 818 -19.00 47.21 -38.78
C ASP A 818 -18.00 48.41 -38.75
N CYS A 819 -17.76 49.07 -39.88
CA CYS A 819 -16.83 50.19 -40.06
C CYS A 819 -17.54 51.50 -40.48
N LEU A 820 -18.34 52.03 -39.55
CA LEU A 820 -19.27 53.18 -39.68
C LEU A 820 -18.73 54.52 -40.24
N ASN A 821 -17.45 54.62 -40.63
CA ASN A 821 -16.83 55.86 -41.13
C ASN A 821 -15.94 55.62 -42.36
N THR A 822 -16.20 54.58 -43.15
CA THR A 822 -15.40 54.29 -44.34
C THR A 822 -15.62 55.36 -45.41
N LEU A 823 -14.55 55.74 -46.09
CA LEU A 823 -14.61 56.86 -47.05
C LEU A 823 -15.48 56.47 -48.27
N PRO A 824 -16.48 57.29 -48.65
CA PRO A 824 -17.35 56.97 -49.78
C PRO A 824 -16.57 56.80 -51.09
N GLY A 825 -16.72 55.63 -51.73
CA GLY A 825 -16.10 55.28 -53.01
C GLY A 825 -14.84 54.39 -52.92
N VAL A 826 -14.45 53.96 -51.73
CA VAL A 826 -13.45 52.89 -51.52
C VAL A 826 -14.12 51.51 -51.68
N ALA A 827 -13.36 50.49 -52.09
CA ALA A 827 -13.90 49.12 -52.15
C ALA A 827 -13.90 48.54 -50.74
N VAL A 828 -15.10 48.29 -50.21
CA VAL A 828 -15.31 47.72 -48.87
C VAL A 828 -15.69 46.24 -48.95
N ASN A 829 -15.45 45.50 -47.87
CA ASN A 829 -15.93 44.13 -47.72
C ASN A 829 -17.44 44.10 -47.38
N ASN A 830 -18.01 42.92 -47.11
CA ASN A 830 -19.44 42.80 -46.80
C ASN A 830 -19.85 43.46 -45.47
N ASN A 831 -18.88 43.89 -44.67
CA ASN A 831 -19.04 44.50 -43.35
C ASN A 831 -18.73 46.00 -43.37
N GLY A 832 -18.65 46.63 -44.55
CA GLY A 832 -18.37 48.08 -44.71
C GLY A 832 -16.94 48.51 -44.35
N CYS A 833 -16.05 47.56 -44.05
CA CYS A 833 -14.64 47.83 -43.75
C CYS A 833 -13.77 47.86 -45.01
N ASP A 834 -12.68 48.63 -44.97
CA ASP A 834 -11.67 48.67 -46.04
C ASP A 834 -11.24 47.25 -46.44
N PHE A 835 -11.32 46.96 -47.73
CA PHE A 835 -10.90 45.66 -48.25
C PHE A 835 -9.38 45.51 -48.16
N VAL A 836 -8.90 44.69 -47.23
CA VAL A 836 -7.50 44.22 -47.16
C VAL A 836 -7.33 43.06 -48.13
N PRO A 837 -6.54 43.18 -49.22
CA PRO A 837 -6.27 42.05 -50.10
C PRO A 837 -5.62 40.88 -49.36
N ASN A 838 -6.00 39.65 -49.71
CA ASN A 838 -5.48 38.44 -49.03
C ASN A 838 -3.95 38.29 -49.05
N ASP A 839 -3.24 38.96 -49.95
CA ASP A 839 -1.78 38.95 -50.08
C ASP A 839 -1.12 40.21 -49.50
N ALA A 840 -1.90 41.09 -48.86
CA ALA A 840 -1.43 42.38 -48.41
C ALA A 840 -0.58 42.32 -47.13
N ILE A 841 -0.76 41.28 -46.31
CA ILE A 841 0.05 40.96 -45.15
C ILE A 841 0.71 39.60 -45.43
N GLN A 842 2.02 39.51 -45.22
CA GLN A 842 2.80 38.32 -45.48
C GLN A 842 3.65 37.98 -44.26
N VAL A 843 3.47 36.78 -43.75
CA VAL A 843 4.27 36.21 -42.65
C VAL A 843 5.30 35.25 -43.25
N PHE A 844 6.57 35.63 -43.17
CA PHE A 844 7.70 34.82 -43.60
C PHE A 844 8.33 34.12 -42.41
N VAL A 845 8.71 32.86 -42.61
CA VAL A 845 9.43 32.07 -41.60
C VAL A 845 10.78 31.64 -42.13
N SER A 846 11.81 31.87 -41.32
CA SER A 846 13.16 31.36 -41.57
C SER A 846 13.43 30.16 -40.67
N THR A 847 13.85 29.05 -41.28
CA THR A 847 14.26 27.84 -40.57
C THR A 847 15.56 28.06 -39.79
N PRO A 848 15.72 27.48 -38.59
CA PRO A 848 16.95 27.60 -37.79
C PRO A 848 18.17 27.05 -38.53
N SER A 849 19.37 27.53 -38.16
CA SER A 849 20.60 27.19 -38.88
C SER A 849 21.07 25.75 -38.69
N CYS A 850 20.76 25.09 -37.56
CA CYS A 850 21.05 23.67 -37.30
C CYS A 850 19.95 23.00 -36.45
N THR A 851 19.89 21.66 -36.46
CA THR A 851 18.98 20.89 -35.59
C THR A 851 19.25 21.20 -34.12
N GLY A 852 18.24 21.70 -33.41
CA GLY A 852 18.32 22.11 -32.00
C GLY A 852 18.81 23.54 -31.76
N SER A 853 19.04 24.38 -32.79
CA SER A 853 19.27 25.82 -32.60
C SER A 853 17.94 26.59 -32.49
N SER A 854 17.94 27.64 -31.66
CA SER A 854 16.79 28.53 -31.46
C SER A 854 16.97 29.85 -32.20
N ASP A 855 17.50 29.81 -33.42
CA ASP A 855 17.77 31.00 -34.26
C ASP A 855 16.81 31.10 -35.46
N GLY A 856 15.63 30.47 -35.36
CA GLY A 856 14.53 30.70 -36.30
C GLY A 856 14.00 32.12 -36.19
N SER A 857 13.37 32.62 -37.24
CA SER A 857 12.74 33.95 -37.21
C SER A 857 11.39 33.96 -37.91
N ILE A 858 10.50 34.80 -37.42
CA ILE A 858 9.22 35.13 -38.07
C ILE A 858 9.26 36.62 -38.43
N GLU A 859 8.94 36.94 -39.67
CA GLU A 859 8.92 38.32 -40.20
C GLU A 859 7.54 38.61 -40.79
N VAL A 860 6.86 39.62 -40.27
CA VAL A 860 5.61 40.15 -40.76
C VAL A 860 5.90 41.37 -41.62
N THR A 861 5.49 41.32 -42.88
CA THR A 861 5.59 42.43 -43.82
C THR A 861 4.23 42.78 -44.37
N THR A 862 4.02 44.04 -44.72
CA THR A 862 2.73 44.50 -45.25
C THR A 862 2.92 45.34 -46.52
N SER A 863 1.91 45.38 -47.37
CA SER A 863 1.82 46.26 -48.55
C SER A 863 0.71 47.31 -48.42
N ILE A 864 -0.01 47.28 -47.31
CA ILE A 864 -0.89 48.35 -46.83
C ILE A 864 -0.03 49.41 -46.12
N SER A 865 -0.46 50.66 -46.13
CA SER A 865 0.32 51.79 -45.61
C SER A 865 -0.59 52.71 -44.82
N GLY A 866 -0.09 53.23 -43.69
CA GLY A 866 -0.81 54.18 -42.83
C GLY A 866 -1.69 53.56 -41.74
N TYR A 867 -1.65 52.24 -41.54
CA TYR A 867 -2.32 51.55 -40.43
C TYR A 867 -1.34 51.17 -39.31
N LEU A 868 -1.88 51.03 -38.09
CA LEU A 868 -1.20 50.44 -36.95
C LEU A 868 -1.71 49.00 -36.75
N LEU A 869 -0.80 48.04 -36.62
CA LEU A 869 -1.12 46.63 -36.42
C LEU A 869 -0.85 46.23 -34.97
N ASP A 870 -1.73 45.41 -34.42
CA ASP A 870 -1.45 44.64 -33.20
C ASP A 870 -1.10 43.22 -33.62
N ILE A 871 0.08 42.75 -33.20
CA ILE A 871 0.62 41.44 -33.58
C ILE A 871 0.86 40.63 -32.31
N SER A 872 0.15 39.50 -32.16
CA SER A 872 0.43 38.53 -31.11
C SER A 872 1.05 37.27 -31.70
N ILE A 873 1.98 36.68 -30.95
CA ILE A 873 2.59 35.40 -31.28
C ILE A 873 2.47 34.47 -30.08
N GLU A 874 1.88 33.30 -30.28
CA GLU A 874 1.73 32.28 -29.25
C GLU A 874 2.16 30.92 -29.81
N GLY A 875 3.11 30.27 -29.14
CA GLY A 875 3.68 29.02 -29.61
C GLY A 875 4.72 28.47 -28.65
N THR A 876 5.46 27.45 -29.07
CA THR A 876 6.35 26.63 -28.21
C THR A 876 7.26 27.45 -27.27
N GLY A 877 6.78 27.73 -26.05
CA GLY A 877 7.51 28.49 -25.03
C GLY A 877 7.56 30.02 -25.21
N VAL A 878 6.83 30.58 -26.18
CA VAL A 878 6.82 32.02 -26.50
C VAL A 878 5.38 32.53 -26.52
N SER A 879 5.14 33.65 -25.82
CA SER A 879 3.88 34.39 -25.79
C SER A 879 4.22 35.87 -25.71
N ASP A 880 4.23 36.54 -26.86
CA ASP A 880 4.59 37.95 -26.98
C ASP A 880 3.48 38.72 -27.72
N GLN A 881 3.30 39.98 -27.35
CA GLN A 881 2.33 40.89 -27.93
C GLN A 881 3.01 42.22 -28.27
N PHE A 882 2.78 42.69 -29.49
CA PHE A 882 3.33 43.92 -30.05
C PHE A 882 2.18 44.80 -30.54
N ASP A 883 1.87 45.83 -29.77
CA ASP A 883 0.81 46.79 -30.10
C ASP A 883 1.37 47.98 -30.90
N ASP A 884 0.51 48.62 -31.69
CA ASP A 884 0.83 49.84 -32.46
C ASP A 884 2.02 49.70 -33.44
N VAL A 885 2.19 48.55 -34.09
CA VAL A 885 3.24 48.33 -35.10
C VAL A 885 2.92 49.09 -36.38
N ASP A 886 3.82 49.94 -36.85
CA ASP A 886 3.62 50.69 -38.10
C ASP A 886 3.63 49.76 -39.33
N SER A 887 2.54 49.77 -40.11
CA SER A 887 2.40 48.99 -41.35
C SER A 887 3.51 49.25 -42.37
N ASP A 888 4.11 50.45 -42.37
CA ASP A 888 5.22 50.81 -43.26
C ASP A 888 6.57 50.20 -42.83
N GLU A 889 6.71 49.77 -41.57
CA GLU A 889 7.95 49.20 -41.02
C GLU A 889 7.89 47.67 -40.87
N GLY A 890 6.71 47.10 -40.59
CA GLY A 890 6.54 45.66 -40.32
C GLY A 890 7.16 45.22 -38.99
N LEU A 891 7.26 43.91 -38.75
CA LEU A 891 7.83 43.35 -37.51
C LEU A 891 8.69 42.12 -37.81
N LYS A 892 9.88 42.05 -37.23
CA LYS A 892 10.75 40.86 -37.28
C LYS A 892 11.05 40.36 -35.87
N ILE A 893 10.76 39.10 -35.62
CA ILE A 893 10.98 38.40 -34.36
C ILE A 893 12.04 37.33 -34.62
N ASP A 894 13.18 37.48 -33.96
CA ASP A 894 14.33 36.59 -34.05
C ASP A 894 14.40 35.64 -32.85
N ASP A 895 15.31 34.66 -32.90
CA ASP A 895 15.62 33.71 -31.83
C ASP A 895 14.47 32.76 -31.40
N LEU A 896 13.65 32.32 -32.35
CA LEU A 896 12.52 31.42 -32.10
C LEU A 896 12.95 29.93 -32.15
N PRO A 897 12.53 29.09 -31.18
CA PRO A 897 12.75 27.65 -31.22
C PRO A 897 11.92 26.94 -32.32
N VAL A 898 12.29 25.70 -32.63
CA VAL A 898 11.51 24.83 -33.51
C VAL A 898 10.15 24.58 -32.86
N GLY A 899 9.07 24.78 -33.61
CA GLY A 899 7.73 24.68 -33.08
C GLY A 899 6.67 25.24 -34.02
N SER A 900 5.42 24.98 -33.66
CA SER A 900 4.28 25.65 -34.27
C SER A 900 3.96 26.91 -33.49
N TYR A 901 3.71 27.98 -34.23
CA TYR A 901 3.34 29.28 -33.72
C TYR A 901 2.05 29.72 -34.40
N THR A 902 1.20 30.34 -33.60
CA THR A 902 0.05 31.08 -34.05
C THR A 902 0.43 32.55 -34.02
N VAL A 903 0.41 33.21 -35.18
CA VAL A 903 0.61 34.66 -35.28
C VAL A 903 -0.75 35.28 -35.60
N VAL A 904 -1.31 36.06 -34.69
CA VAL A 904 -2.54 36.81 -34.92
C VAL A 904 -2.17 38.24 -35.23
N ILE A 905 -2.64 38.74 -36.36
CA ILE A 905 -2.41 40.12 -36.78
C ILE A 905 -3.77 40.78 -36.87
N SER A 906 -3.98 41.85 -36.12
CA SER A 906 -5.18 42.66 -36.21
C SER A 906 -4.86 44.11 -36.59
N ILE A 907 -5.81 44.72 -37.30
CA ILE A 907 -5.83 46.16 -37.58
C ILE A 907 -7.10 46.69 -36.93
N PRO A 908 -7.01 47.19 -35.68
CA PRO A 908 -8.19 47.57 -34.90
C PRO A 908 -9.07 48.61 -35.60
N GLU A 909 -8.46 49.51 -36.39
CA GLU A 909 -9.16 50.61 -37.06
C GLU A 909 -10.19 50.13 -38.11
N ILE A 910 -9.97 48.97 -38.73
CA ILE A 910 -10.83 48.43 -39.80
C ILE A 910 -11.35 47.03 -39.48
N LEU A 911 -11.30 46.63 -38.21
CA LEU A 911 -11.81 45.34 -37.70
C LEU A 911 -11.29 44.13 -38.47
N PHE A 912 -10.06 44.24 -38.97
CA PHE A 912 -9.40 43.16 -39.68
C PHE A 912 -8.63 42.32 -38.67
N GLU A 913 -8.84 41.02 -38.67
CA GLU A 913 -8.01 40.05 -37.96
C GLU A 913 -7.69 38.89 -38.89
N GLN A 914 -6.43 38.47 -38.88
CA GLN A 914 -6.01 37.28 -39.60
C GLN A 914 -5.01 36.47 -38.79
N THR A 915 -5.32 35.19 -38.66
CA THR A 915 -4.48 34.23 -37.96
C THR A 915 -3.66 33.41 -38.93
N TYR A 916 -2.36 33.38 -38.69
CA TYR A 916 -1.38 32.62 -39.45
C TYR A 916 -0.82 31.50 -38.58
N GLY A 917 -1.15 30.25 -38.94
CA GLY A 917 -0.45 29.08 -38.43
C GLY A 917 0.87 28.92 -39.16
N VAL A 918 1.98 29.13 -38.47
CA VAL A 918 3.32 29.00 -39.06
C VAL A 918 4.17 28.05 -38.24
N SER A 919 5.04 27.31 -38.92
CA SER A 919 5.92 26.35 -38.26
C SER A 919 7.37 26.69 -38.54
N VAL A 920 8.12 26.95 -37.48
CA VAL A 920 9.59 26.98 -37.54
C VAL A 920 10.02 25.51 -37.54
N ASN A 921 10.28 24.98 -38.74
CA ASN A 921 10.56 23.57 -38.93
C ASN A 921 12.04 23.24 -38.68
N GLU A 922 12.29 22.03 -38.16
CA GLU A 922 13.63 21.44 -38.05
C GLU A 922 14.25 21.20 -39.44
N ILE A 923 15.58 21.23 -39.51
CA ILE A 923 16.33 20.86 -40.71
C ILE A 923 16.44 19.33 -40.82
N ASP A 924 15.99 18.76 -41.95
CA ASP A 924 16.01 17.31 -42.22
C ASP A 924 17.45 16.76 -42.31
N SER A 925 17.67 15.54 -41.83
CA SER A 925 18.93 14.80 -42.01
C SER A 925 19.03 14.20 -43.42
N VAL A 926 20.23 14.24 -44.02
CA VAL A 926 20.52 13.62 -45.31
C VAL A 926 20.44 12.10 -45.20
N SER A 927 19.58 11.49 -46.01
CA SER A 927 19.35 10.05 -46.06
C SER A 927 19.45 9.54 -47.49
N GLY A 928 19.95 8.31 -47.68
CA GLY A 928 20.03 7.73 -49.02
C GLY A 928 20.77 6.40 -49.12
N LYS A 929 20.55 5.70 -50.22
CA LYS A 929 21.14 4.37 -50.50
C LYS A 929 21.40 4.16 -51.98
N ARG A 930 22.40 3.35 -52.33
CA ARG A 930 22.67 2.95 -53.71
C ARG A 930 21.50 2.11 -54.25
N SER A 931 20.85 2.59 -55.31
CA SER A 931 19.70 1.95 -55.93
C SER A 931 20.08 1.05 -57.11
N GLN A 932 21.16 1.36 -57.83
CA GLN A 932 21.59 0.57 -58.99
C GLN A 932 23.11 0.64 -59.18
N LEU A 933 23.72 -0.43 -59.68
CA LEU A 933 25.10 -0.47 -60.14
C LEU A 933 25.16 -1.18 -61.50
N ASP A 934 25.56 -0.48 -62.55
CA ASP A 934 25.78 -1.05 -63.89
C ASP A 934 27.27 -1.09 -64.19
N THR A 935 27.85 -2.27 -64.03
CA THR A 935 29.29 -2.49 -64.20
C THR A 935 29.74 -2.48 -65.66
N LYS A 936 28.83 -2.65 -66.64
CA LYS A 936 29.14 -2.52 -68.07
C LYS A 936 29.07 -1.08 -68.53
N ALA A 937 28.03 -0.36 -68.12
CA ALA A 937 27.86 1.05 -68.42
C ALA A 937 28.78 1.95 -67.57
N ARG A 938 29.37 1.39 -66.49
CA ARG A 938 30.26 2.08 -65.54
C ARG A 938 29.55 3.20 -64.77
N THR A 939 28.33 2.92 -64.33
CA THR A 939 27.49 3.87 -63.62
C THR A 939 26.93 3.29 -62.32
N ALA A 940 26.64 4.14 -61.34
CA ALA A 940 25.96 3.78 -60.10
C ALA A 940 24.93 4.85 -59.74
N SER A 941 23.74 4.44 -59.34
CA SER A 941 22.65 5.35 -58.97
C SER A 941 22.40 5.30 -57.47
N TYR A 942 22.14 6.46 -56.85
CA TYR A 942 21.78 6.62 -55.45
C TYR A 942 20.43 7.31 -55.35
N ILE A 943 19.55 6.80 -54.49
CA ILE A 943 18.33 7.53 -54.10
C ILE A 943 18.65 8.28 -52.81
N VAL A 944 18.56 9.61 -52.84
CA VAL A 944 18.87 10.52 -51.71
C VAL A 944 17.70 11.45 -51.41
N SER A 945 17.53 11.85 -50.15
CA SER A 945 16.49 12.76 -49.63
C SER A 945 16.99 13.56 -48.43
N GLY A 946 16.27 14.61 -48.04
CA GLY A 946 16.57 15.43 -46.86
C GLY A 946 17.43 16.67 -47.10
N SER A 947 17.81 16.99 -48.34
CA SER A 947 18.56 18.23 -48.65
C SER A 947 18.26 18.74 -50.06
N LYS A 948 18.29 20.07 -50.28
CA LYS A 948 18.09 20.66 -51.61
C LYS A 948 19.39 20.66 -52.42
N THR A 949 20.54 20.66 -51.76
CA THR A 949 21.85 20.53 -52.38
C THR A 949 22.65 19.39 -51.76
N TYR A 950 23.33 18.63 -52.62
CA TYR A 950 24.17 17.52 -52.22
C TYR A 950 25.57 17.70 -52.80
N GLU A 951 26.58 17.58 -51.95
CA GLU A 951 27.95 17.36 -52.38
C GLU A 951 28.21 15.85 -52.46
N VAL A 952 28.59 15.35 -53.63
CA VAL A 952 28.93 13.95 -53.87
C VAL A 952 30.40 13.85 -54.23
N SER A 953 31.20 13.29 -53.33
CA SER A 953 32.62 13.00 -53.53
C SER A 953 32.82 11.57 -53.97
N ILE A 954 33.55 11.34 -55.07
CA ILE A 954 33.98 10.01 -55.53
C ILE A 954 35.50 9.97 -55.48
N ASN A 955 36.07 9.12 -54.63
CA ASN A 955 37.53 8.99 -54.43
C ASN A 955 38.24 10.34 -54.18
N GLY A 956 37.56 11.31 -53.56
CA GLY A 956 38.10 12.63 -53.22
C GLY A 956 37.85 13.74 -54.26
N GLU A 957 37.20 13.45 -55.40
CA GLU A 957 36.70 14.48 -56.32
C GLU A 957 35.21 14.74 -56.10
N SER A 958 34.86 15.96 -55.70
CA SER A 958 33.49 16.36 -55.38
C SER A 958 32.74 16.98 -56.56
N ASN A 959 31.45 16.64 -56.67
CA ASN A 959 30.49 17.27 -57.56
C ASN A 959 29.26 17.71 -56.75
N TYR A 960 28.70 18.87 -57.10
CA TYR A 960 27.53 19.42 -56.42
C TYR A 960 26.28 19.21 -57.26
N TYR A 961 25.22 18.76 -56.60
CA TYR A 961 23.90 18.57 -57.18
C TYR A 961 22.93 19.46 -56.45
N SER A 962 22.11 20.22 -57.18
CA SER A 962 21.09 21.10 -56.60
C SER A 962 19.73 20.75 -57.18
N PHE A 963 18.73 20.70 -56.31
CA PHE A 963 17.35 20.34 -56.60
C PHE A 963 16.40 21.40 -56.04
N GLU A 964 15.19 21.47 -56.59
CA GLU A 964 14.19 22.46 -56.18
C GLU A 964 13.52 22.11 -54.82
N SER A 965 13.62 20.86 -54.35
CA SER A 965 13.03 20.38 -53.10
C SER A 965 13.87 19.30 -52.41
N THR A 966 13.56 19.00 -51.13
CA THR A 966 14.24 18.00 -50.28
C THR A 966 13.70 16.57 -50.45
N GLU A 967 12.73 16.37 -51.35
CA GLU A 967 12.15 15.07 -51.64
C GLU A 967 13.17 14.06 -52.20
N SER A 968 12.81 12.78 -52.18
CA SER A 968 13.67 11.72 -52.71
C SER A 968 13.97 11.90 -54.21
N ARG A 969 15.26 11.87 -54.57
CA ARG A 969 15.78 12.01 -55.95
C ARG A 969 16.84 10.96 -56.24
N THR A 970 17.03 10.65 -57.51
CA THR A 970 18.08 9.73 -57.95
C THR A 970 19.28 10.49 -58.50
N LEU A 971 20.44 10.32 -57.88
CA LEU A 971 21.75 10.75 -58.37
C LEU A 971 22.37 9.62 -59.19
N VAL A 972 22.89 9.91 -60.39
CA VAL A 972 23.59 8.92 -61.22
C VAL A 972 25.05 9.33 -61.33
N LEU A 973 25.94 8.46 -60.87
CA LEU A 973 27.38 8.59 -60.95
C LEU A 973 27.86 7.82 -62.17
N GLU A 974 28.72 8.42 -62.97
CA GLU A 974 29.19 7.84 -64.24
C GLU A 974 30.72 7.74 -64.27
N ASN A 975 31.25 7.03 -65.28
CA ASN A 975 32.69 6.84 -65.51
C ASN A 975 33.45 6.08 -64.41
N LEU A 976 32.76 5.20 -63.69
CA LEU A 976 33.31 4.44 -62.57
C LEU A 976 34.27 3.33 -63.06
N MET A 977 35.49 3.29 -62.54
CA MET A 977 36.49 2.28 -62.87
C MET A 977 37.34 1.93 -61.66
N GLY A 978 37.64 0.64 -61.49
CA GLY A 978 38.40 0.21 -60.32
C GLY A 978 37.57 0.35 -59.04
N GLN A 979 38.22 0.65 -57.92
CA GLN A 979 37.57 0.84 -56.62
C GLN A 979 37.09 2.29 -56.46
N ASN A 980 35.84 2.48 -56.05
CA ASN A 980 35.19 3.77 -55.88
C ASN A 980 34.65 3.89 -54.45
N GLU A 981 35.08 4.91 -53.72
CA GLU A 981 34.53 5.36 -52.44
C GLU A 981 33.69 6.61 -52.68
N VAL A 982 32.42 6.57 -52.29
CA VAL A 982 31.45 7.63 -52.50
C VAL A 982 31.02 8.19 -51.15
N VAL A 983 31.08 9.51 -51.01
CA VAL A 983 30.55 10.27 -49.86
C VAL A 983 29.51 11.26 -50.38
N ILE A 984 28.32 11.29 -49.79
CA ILE A 984 27.25 12.24 -50.13
C ILE A 984 26.87 13.04 -48.88
N SER A 985 27.02 14.36 -48.91
CA SER A 985 26.65 15.29 -47.83
C SER A 985 25.65 16.35 -48.29
N GLY A 986 24.87 16.91 -47.36
CA GLY A 986 23.86 17.95 -47.66
C GLY A 986 24.43 19.37 -47.75
N GLU A 987 23.55 20.39 -47.70
CA GLU A 987 23.91 21.80 -47.88
C GLU A 987 24.79 22.35 -46.75
N ASN A 988 24.74 21.73 -45.57
CA ASN A 988 25.55 22.09 -44.42
C ASN A 988 26.00 20.86 -43.62
N ASP A 989 27.03 21.04 -42.80
CA ASP A 989 27.66 19.98 -42.01
C ASP A 989 26.71 19.34 -40.98
N CYS A 990 25.63 20.04 -40.58
CA CYS A 990 24.66 19.58 -39.59
C CYS A 990 23.71 18.50 -40.14
N GLN A 991 23.58 18.32 -41.47
CA GLN A 991 22.66 17.33 -42.06
C GLN A 991 23.22 15.90 -42.15
N GLY A 992 24.49 15.67 -41.79
CA GLY A 992 25.15 14.35 -41.84
C GLY A 992 25.61 13.92 -43.24
N ASN A 993 26.20 12.71 -43.35
CA ASN A 993 26.70 12.16 -44.62
C ASN A 993 26.37 10.67 -44.83
N ILE A 994 26.35 10.26 -46.10
CA ILE A 994 26.18 8.87 -46.56
C ILE A 994 27.52 8.42 -47.14
N THR A 995 28.01 7.23 -46.76
CA THR A 995 29.26 6.67 -47.29
C THR A 995 29.04 5.27 -47.90
N ASP A 996 29.68 4.98 -49.03
CA ASP A 996 29.57 3.70 -49.75
C ASP A 996 30.84 3.37 -50.55
N SER A 997 31.14 2.09 -50.79
CA SER A 997 32.36 1.63 -51.49
C SER A 997 32.13 0.41 -52.38
N PHE A 998 32.59 0.43 -53.64
CA PHE A 998 32.34 -0.64 -54.63
C PHE A 998 33.28 -0.62 -55.86
N PHE A 999 33.32 -1.72 -56.64
CA PHE A 999 34.27 -1.93 -57.75
C PHE A 999 33.63 -2.14 -59.14
N VAL A 1000 34.27 -1.65 -60.21
CA VAL A 1000 33.81 -1.79 -61.63
C VAL A 1000 34.95 -2.19 -62.61
N GLY A 1001 34.90 -3.38 -63.26
CA GLY A 1001 35.86 -3.88 -64.30
C GLY A 1001 35.79 -5.38 -64.71
N ASP A 1002 36.49 -5.80 -65.79
CA ASP A 1002 36.39 -7.12 -66.53
C ASP A 1002 37.36 -8.28 -66.10
N ALA A 1003 37.64 -8.49 -64.80
CA ALA A 1003 38.59 -9.55 -64.36
C ALA A 1003 37.90 -10.83 -63.81
N ILE A 1004 38.51 -12.02 -64.00
CA ILE A 1004 38.10 -13.28 -63.35
C ILE A 1004 38.39 -13.14 -61.84
N GLN A 1005 37.36 -13.20 -60.99
CA GLN A 1005 37.50 -13.10 -59.54
C GLN A 1005 37.12 -14.42 -58.87
N ILE A 1006 38.02 -14.93 -58.03
CA ILE A 1006 37.84 -16.18 -57.28
C ILE A 1006 38.05 -15.86 -55.81
N TYR A 1007 37.05 -16.18 -54.98
CA TYR A 1007 37.15 -16.00 -53.54
C TYR A 1007 36.48 -17.16 -52.82
N PRO A 1008 37.06 -17.61 -51.69
CA PRO A 1008 36.45 -18.64 -50.86
C PRO A 1008 35.12 -18.13 -50.29
N THR A 1009 34.13 -19.02 -50.17
CA THR A 1009 32.92 -18.72 -49.42
C THR A 1009 33.17 -18.92 -47.93
N ILE A 1010 32.27 -18.40 -47.08
CA ILE A 1010 32.36 -18.51 -45.62
C ILE A 1010 32.05 -19.96 -45.16
N SER A 1011 31.60 -20.85 -46.06
CA SER A 1011 31.42 -22.29 -45.83
C SER A 1011 32.64 -23.07 -46.31
N SER A 1012 33.08 -24.08 -45.56
CA SER A 1012 34.30 -24.87 -45.86
C SER A 1012 34.18 -25.79 -47.10
N SER A 1013 33.05 -25.74 -47.80
CA SER A 1013 32.66 -26.69 -48.83
C SER A 1013 32.89 -26.18 -50.24
N ASP A 1014 33.00 -24.87 -50.44
CA ASP A 1014 32.69 -24.25 -51.74
C ASP A 1014 33.68 -23.12 -52.08
N ILE A 1015 33.91 -22.90 -53.38
CA ILE A 1015 34.68 -21.74 -53.88
C ILE A 1015 33.85 -21.04 -54.95
N ASN A 1016 33.66 -19.72 -54.79
CA ASN A 1016 32.97 -18.92 -55.78
C ASN A 1016 33.91 -18.48 -56.91
N LEU A 1017 33.41 -18.61 -58.14
CA LEU A 1017 34.12 -18.30 -59.36
C LEU A 1017 33.29 -17.34 -60.21
N LEU A 1018 33.68 -16.07 -60.23
CA LEU A 1018 33.05 -15.05 -61.06
C LEU A 1018 33.86 -14.83 -62.32
N THR A 1019 33.28 -15.24 -63.44
CA THR A 1019 33.82 -15.02 -64.78
C THR A 1019 32.71 -14.48 -65.69
N SER A 1020 33.09 -13.79 -66.76
CA SER A 1020 32.16 -13.34 -67.80
C SER A 1020 31.82 -14.44 -68.83
N SER A 1021 32.51 -15.59 -68.80
CA SER A 1021 32.31 -16.72 -69.71
C SER A 1021 31.52 -17.86 -69.10
N ASP A 1022 30.76 -18.57 -69.94
CA ASP A 1022 29.92 -19.70 -69.56
C ASP A 1022 30.65 -21.06 -69.64
N LYS A 1023 31.92 -21.10 -70.09
CA LYS A 1023 32.72 -22.33 -70.22
C LYS A 1023 33.94 -22.31 -69.31
N VAL A 1024 33.98 -23.25 -68.35
CA VAL A 1024 35.05 -23.34 -67.35
C VAL A 1024 35.53 -24.78 -67.21
N GLY A 1025 36.84 -24.99 -67.38
CA GLY A 1025 37.52 -26.23 -67.01
C GLY A 1025 38.30 -26.05 -65.71
N LEU A 1026 38.29 -27.05 -64.83
CA LEU A 1026 39.02 -27.02 -63.56
C LEU A 1026 39.74 -28.36 -63.32
N ARG A 1027 41.03 -28.30 -62.98
CA ARG A 1027 41.84 -29.44 -62.53
C ARG A 1027 42.44 -29.16 -61.16
N ILE A 1028 42.42 -30.13 -60.26
CA ILE A 1028 42.90 -30.01 -58.88
C ILE A 1028 44.00 -31.03 -58.64
N TYR A 1029 45.15 -30.59 -58.14
CA TYR A 1029 46.34 -31.40 -57.86
C TYR A 1029 46.70 -31.36 -56.37
N SER A 1030 47.25 -32.45 -55.83
CA SER A 1030 47.90 -32.47 -54.51
C SER A 1030 49.24 -31.73 -54.57
N LEU A 1031 49.82 -31.40 -53.41
CA LEU A 1031 51.09 -30.69 -53.36
C LEU A 1031 52.27 -31.48 -53.95
N GLU A 1032 52.21 -32.83 -53.98
CA GLU A 1032 53.22 -33.64 -54.70
C GLU A 1032 52.99 -33.67 -56.22
N GLY A 1033 52.00 -32.94 -56.74
CA GLY A 1033 51.72 -32.80 -58.17
C GLY A 1033 50.84 -33.91 -58.75
N ARG A 1034 50.17 -34.73 -57.92
CA ARG A 1034 49.25 -35.77 -58.39
C ARG A 1034 47.87 -35.19 -58.65
N LEU A 1035 47.28 -35.41 -59.82
CA LEU A 1035 45.91 -34.96 -60.13
C LEU A 1035 44.91 -35.68 -59.21
N VAL A 1036 44.12 -34.89 -58.49
CA VAL A 1036 43.12 -35.35 -57.51
C VAL A 1036 41.72 -35.34 -58.12
N LYS A 1037 41.39 -34.33 -58.93
CA LYS A 1037 40.07 -34.19 -59.58
C LYS A 1037 40.14 -33.32 -60.84
N GLU A 1038 39.28 -33.57 -61.81
CA GLU A 1038 39.06 -32.71 -62.99
C GLU A 1038 37.56 -32.56 -63.26
N LEU A 1039 37.12 -31.34 -63.57
CA LEU A 1039 35.74 -30.91 -63.75
C LEU A 1039 35.64 -29.98 -64.97
N HIS A 1040 34.56 -30.09 -65.74
CA HIS A 1040 34.31 -29.24 -66.90
C HIS A 1040 32.85 -28.82 -66.92
N TYR A 1041 32.61 -27.52 -67.08
CA TYR A 1041 31.30 -26.90 -67.09
C TYR A 1041 31.07 -26.20 -68.42
N ASP A 1042 29.97 -26.56 -69.08
CA ASP A 1042 29.54 -26.00 -70.37
C ASP A 1042 28.46 -24.91 -70.23
N GLN A 1043 28.09 -24.57 -68.98
CA GLN A 1043 27.24 -23.44 -68.62
C GLN A 1043 27.78 -22.79 -67.33
N LYS A 1044 27.51 -21.49 -67.16
CA LYS A 1044 28.09 -20.66 -66.10
C LYS A 1044 27.74 -21.17 -64.70
N GLU A 1045 28.71 -21.79 -64.04
CA GLU A 1045 28.62 -22.21 -62.64
C GLU A 1045 29.48 -21.29 -61.77
N ASN A 1046 28.83 -20.53 -60.88
CA ASN A 1046 29.50 -19.52 -60.06
C ASN A 1046 30.08 -20.09 -58.75
N ASN A 1047 29.88 -21.38 -58.47
CA ASN A 1047 30.34 -22.03 -57.24
C ASN A 1047 30.82 -23.45 -57.53
N VAL A 1048 32.01 -23.79 -57.05
CA VAL A 1048 32.64 -25.11 -57.18
C VAL A 1048 32.71 -25.79 -55.82
N ASP A 1049 32.01 -26.92 -55.69
CA ASP A 1049 32.03 -27.77 -54.50
C ASP A 1049 33.36 -28.53 -54.38
N ILE A 1050 34.05 -28.28 -53.27
CA ILE A 1050 35.32 -28.87 -52.84
C ILE A 1050 35.20 -29.62 -51.51
N SER A 1051 33.98 -29.90 -51.02
CA SER A 1051 33.70 -30.60 -49.77
C SER A 1051 34.43 -31.95 -49.65
N MET A 1052 34.58 -32.65 -50.77
CA MET A 1052 35.25 -33.95 -50.89
C MET A 1052 36.77 -33.94 -50.69
N LEU A 1053 37.44 -32.77 -50.68
CA LEU A 1053 38.88 -32.69 -50.40
C LEU A 1053 39.12 -32.71 -48.88
N GLU A 1054 40.12 -33.42 -48.41
CA GLU A 1054 40.54 -33.37 -46.99
C GLU A 1054 41.27 -32.05 -46.69
N SER A 1055 41.48 -31.72 -45.41
CA SER A 1055 42.25 -30.55 -45.01
C SER A 1055 43.71 -30.67 -45.50
N GLY A 1056 44.17 -29.69 -46.26
CA GLY A 1056 45.48 -29.72 -46.91
C GLY A 1056 45.67 -28.60 -47.94
N LEU A 1057 46.88 -28.51 -48.49
CA LEU A 1057 47.23 -27.55 -49.54
C LEU A 1057 47.15 -28.21 -50.93
N TYR A 1058 46.35 -27.62 -51.82
CA TYR A 1058 46.07 -28.10 -53.17
C TYR A 1058 46.37 -27.01 -54.21
N ILE A 1059 46.61 -27.44 -55.45
CA ILE A 1059 46.78 -26.53 -56.60
C ILE A 1059 45.62 -26.72 -57.56
N PHE A 1060 44.87 -25.64 -57.79
CA PHE A 1060 43.75 -25.56 -58.71
C PHE A 1060 44.22 -24.90 -60.00
N LEU A 1061 43.98 -25.53 -61.13
CA LEU A 1061 44.26 -25.01 -62.46
C LEU A 1061 42.93 -24.82 -63.18
N ILE A 1062 42.55 -23.57 -63.43
CA ILE A 1062 41.26 -23.19 -63.97
C ILE A 1062 41.48 -22.64 -65.38
N ASN A 1063 40.77 -23.19 -66.36
CA ASN A 1063 40.80 -22.78 -67.75
C ASN A 1063 39.47 -22.14 -68.14
N VAL A 1064 39.49 -20.90 -68.59
CA VAL A 1064 38.32 -20.22 -69.14
C VAL A 1064 38.66 -19.77 -70.57
N ASP A 1065 37.95 -20.32 -71.55
CA ASP A 1065 38.14 -20.06 -73.00
C ASP A 1065 39.61 -20.09 -73.47
N GLY A 1066 40.38 -21.06 -72.97
CA GLY A 1066 41.77 -21.27 -73.37
C GLY A 1066 42.80 -20.47 -72.58
N ARG A 1067 42.39 -19.66 -71.59
CA ARG A 1067 43.30 -19.02 -70.62
C ARG A 1067 43.33 -19.83 -69.33
N GLU A 1068 44.52 -20.27 -68.91
CA GLU A 1068 44.73 -21.00 -67.66
C GLU A 1068 45.23 -20.07 -66.54
N GLU A 1069 44.54 -20.12 -65.40
CA GLU A 1069 44.89 -19.49 -64.13
C GLU A 1069 45.19 -20.59 -63.10
N THR A 1070 46.23 -20.40 -62.29
CA THR A 1070 46.62 -21.39 -61.27
C THR A 1070 46.52 -20.77 -59.88
N LEU A 1071 45.77 -21.41 -58.98
CA LEU A 1071 45.60 -21.01 -57.59
C LEU A 1071 46.11 -22.08 -56.62
N LYS A 1072 46.68 -21.62 -55.51
CA LYS A 1072 46.99 -22.45 -54.35
C LYS A 1072 45.90 -22.28 -53.31
N VAL A 1073 45.23 -23.37 -52.95
CA VAL A 1073 44.11 -23.37 -52.00
C VAL A 1073 44.52 -24.20 -50.79
N ILE A 1074 44.44 -23.59 -49.60
CA ILE A 1074 44.60 -24.29 -48.33
C ILE A 1074 43.21 -24.55 -47.78
N LYS A 1075 42.79 -25.81 -47.76
CA LYS A 1075 41.59 -26.24 -47.04
C LYS A 1075 41.99 -26.52 -45.60
N ARG A 1076 41.46 -25.75 -44.64
CA ARG A 1076 41.72 -25.94 -43.21
C ARG A 1076 40.75 -26.93 -42.61
#